data_AF-A0A2U0SXB6-F1
#
_entry.id   AF-A0A2U0SXB6-F1
#
_cell.length_a   1.000
_cell.length_b   1.000
_cell.length_c   1.000
_cell.angle_alpha   90.00
_cell.angle_beta   90.00
_cell.angle_gamma   90.00
#
_symmetry.space_group_name_H-M   'P 1'
#
loop_
_entity.id
_entity.type
_entity.pdbx_description
1 polymer ?
#
loop_
_entity_poly.entity_id
_entity_poly.type
_entity_poly.pdbx_seq_one_letter_code
_entity_poly.pdbx_strand_id
1 'polypeptide(L)'
;MPATYIATVRISPKTRQAANKQYKAIKAEVAHCRSALATRPDDANIYFNMANLLREIDQFDEAEEAYLRAIELNPLSALMLFRYGELLRDTKRSAQATAIYQAAVLLEPDNESIHISLGMLLQANGQMDEALAAYQKILELNPLSAVAYNNIGSVQQAQGQTEAALENFRKAVKIEPRAVDAHCNIGTCLVNLGRYEESLESNFHTIALNPNDSQAHINIGAVLNILGRTNEAIQHCRLALQINPGWEYVHSNLLFSLSHSGSLSAKQLYSEHRRFGRQFETSLRADWPEHVNDRDPLRRLRVGFVSADLNDHAVASFITPVMEHLQHAQGIEMLVYYNSKRNDEVSRYLRTLVTTWHQIYHLSHAELAQQIVDDKIDILIDLSGHTGQNRLLTFARKPAPLQLSWIGYPGTTGLEAMDYYLTDRFASPPGLLDDQFTEKLLRLPACAPFLPSPMAPPVSPMPAVNHGHITFGSFNRANKLSREVIALWSTLLRAVPDAKMLIAGMSSEHVVNKLRDWFASEGIGAERLSFFTRSDIGDYLAMHRLVDVCLDTFPYPGGTTTCHALWMGVPTLTMTGATLASRIGATILEYADLTDFIAVDAEDFLQKGKSISKDIARLITLRGTLRTRMKNSPIGQPALIAAGVDDALRTIWQHWCANLPRVSFEANPQQSSLMERAISLKALHDVNSDAALVLAIEHHQAGRLVEAETLYLAIIHSHSEHAIANHNMGLLAGQLGFHNDALPYLRTALTARPDENQFYLSYAQALMQTDQVQAAISVLCDAIERGQDNADLRALLARARASKDSTSSMPTQKETDYIFELYDAGRHTEIEHAAQALVEQYPESSIAWSILGTSLQVLGKDALPSLQRTVQLAPQDAQAQFNLGNAWFGISNYDSAIQCYLRALDLEPAFAEAYINMGSAQHATGKTVEAVHSFRSALLVEPSNALAHANLGNTLAMMGESEGALESYRNALALVPDDAQLHHDVGDILQTLGRHAEATVSYRQASIYAGTADVQT
;
A
#
# COMPACT_ATOMS: atom_id res chain seq x y z
N MET A 1 13.13 -2.75 -36.17
CA MET A 1 14.54 -2.91 -36.60
C MET A 1 14.65 -2.46 -38.07
N PRO A 2 15.79 -1.95 -38.58
CA PRO A 2 17.19 -2.07 -38.12
C PRO A 2 17.71 -0.76 -37.48
N ALA A 3 18.52 -0.78 -36.40
CA ALA A 3 19.92 -1.20 -36.28
C ALA A 3 20.91 -0.25 -36.97
N THR A 4 21.17 0.92 -36.35
CA THR A 4 22.45 1.66 -36.29
C THR A 4 22.18 2.97 -35.56
N TYR A 5 22.87 3.23 -34.44
CA TYR A 5 23.29 4.54 -33.91
C TYR A 5 23.64 4.37 -32.42
N ILE A 6 24.70 3.59 -32.17
CA ILE A 6 25.51 3.74 -30.97
C ILE A 6 26.43 4.92 -31.27
N ALA A 7 26.04 6.12 -30.82
CA ALA A 7 26.94 7.25 -30.73
C ALA A 7 27.16 7.54 -29.25
N THR A 8 28.23 6.96 -28.68
CA THR A 8 29.02 7.69 -27.70
C THR A 8 29.20 9.10 -28.23
N VAL A 9 28.90 10.13 -27.42
CA VAL A 9 29.29 11.51 -27.73
C VAL A 9 30.81 11.54 -27.80
N ARG A 10 31.35 11.19 -28.96
CA ARG A 10 32.70 11.57 -29.33
C ARG A 10 32.61 13.07 -29.52
N ILE A 11 33.21 13.83 -28.59
CA ILE A 11 33.72 15.15 -28.91
C ILE A 11 34.35 15.02 -30.30
N SER A 12 33.85 15.77 -31.28
CA SER A 12 34.27 15.56 -32.65
C SER A 12 35.81 15.63 -32.70
N PRO A 13 36.50 14.77 -33.47
CA PRO A 13 37.96 14.82 -33.56
C PRO A 13 38.47 16.23 -33.88
N LYS A 14 37.67 17.01 -34.63
CA LYS A 14 37.93 18.43 -34.92
C LYS A 14 37.87 19.32 -33.68
N THR A 15 36.88 19.14 -32.79
CA THR A 15 36.75 19.92 -31.54
C THR A 15 37.84 19.55 -30.54
N ARG A 16 38.20 18.26 -30.43
CA ARG A 16 39.31 17.80 -29.57
C ARG A 16 40.66 18.27 -30.10
N GLN A 17 40.85 18.29 -31.42
CA GLN A 17 42.07 18.81 -32.06
C GLN A 17 42.17 20.34 -31.95
N ALA A 18 41.04 21.05 -32.04
CA ALA A 18 40.97 22.50 -31.82
C ALA A 18 41.30 22.87 -30.37
N ALA A 19 40.69 22.20 -29.38
CA ALA A 19 40.99 22.41 -27.97
C ALA A 19 42.46 22.09 -27.63
N ASN A 20 43.01 21.01 -28.18
CA ASN A 20 44.41 20.64 -27.96
C ASN A 20 45.40 21.61 -28.66
N LYS A 21 44.99 22.22 -29.78
CA LYS A 21 45.74 23.30 -30.45
C LYS A 21 45.70 24.59 -29.63
N GLN A 22 44.53 24.94 -29.09
CA GLN A 22 44.34 26.10 -28.22
C GLN A 22 45.14 25.97 -26.92
N TYR A 23 45.09 24.81 -26.25
CA TYR A 23 45.89 24.52 -25.06
C TYR A 23 47.40 24.69 -25.29
N LYS A 24 47.91 24.19 -26.43
CA LYS A 24 49.32 24.38 -26.81
C LYS A 24 49.68 25.84 -27.08
N ALA A 25 48.78 26.59 -27.71
CA ALA A 25 48.97 28.01 -27.97
C ALA A 25 49.02 28.82 -26.66
N ILE A 26 48.08 28.57 -25.74
CA ILE A 26 48.04 29.22 -24.43
C ILE A 26 49.32 28.91 -23.63
N LYS A 27 49.79 27.66 -23.63
CA LYS A 27 51.07 27.30 -22.97
C LYS A 27 52.28 28.03 -23.55
N ALA A 28 52.33 28.23 -24.87
CA ALA A 28 53.40 28.99 -25.50
C ALA A 28 53.34 30.47 -25.09
N GLU A 29 52.14 31.03 -24.97
CA GLU A 29 51.93 32.41 -24.53
C GLU A 29 52.32 32.61 -23.05
N VAL A 30 51.96 31.65 -22.17
CA VAL A 30 52.43 31.65 -20.77
C VAL A 30 53.96 31.62 -20.70
N ALA A 31 54.63 30.83 -21.55
CA ALA A 31 56.09 30.83 -21.62
C ALA A 31 56.66 32.18 -22.10
N HIS A 32 55.97 32.86 -23.03
CA HIS A 32 56.34 34.21 -23.45
C HIS A 32 56.20 35.22 -22.30
N CYS A 33 55.11 35.17 -21.53
CA CYS A 33 54.94 35.98 -20.32
C CYS A 33 56.08 35.76 -19.33
N ARG A 34 56.48 34.51 -19.06
CA ARG A 34 57.63 34.18 -18.18
C ARG A 34 58.93 34.78 -18.68
N SER A 35 59.20 34.68 -19.98
CA SER A 35 60.40 35.28 -20.57
C SER A 35 60.37 36.81 -20.47
N ALA A 36 59.21 37.44 -20.60
CA ALA A 36 59.07 38.88 -20.46
C ALA A 36 59.29 39.33 -19.01
N LEU A 37 58.78 38.57 -18.04
CA LEU A 37 59.01 38.80 -16.60
C LEU A 37 60.48 38.67 -16.19
N ALA A 38 61.28 37.83 -16.87
CA ALA A 38 62.72 37.76 -16.64
C ALA A 38 63.45 39.09 -16.91
N THR A 39 62.88 39.94 -17.78
CA THR A 39 63.42 41.27 -18.11
C THR A 39 62.68 42.41 -17.41
N ARG A 40 61.45 42.17 -16.94
CA ARG A 40 60.54 43.14 -16.31
C ARG A 40 59.82 42.49 -15.12
N PRO A 41 60.51 42.24 -13.99
CA PRO A 41 59.98 41.45 -12.88
C PRO A 41 58.88 42.15 -12.06
N ASP A 42 58.71 43.46 -12.24
CA ASP A 42 57.74 44.30 -11.50
C ASP A 42 56.58 44.79 -12.40
N ASP A 43 56.37 44.17 -13.57
CA ASP A 43 55.29 44.54 -14.49
C ASP A 43 53.98 43.78 -14.15
N ALA A 44 53.09 44.46 -13.43
CA ALA A 44 51.80 43.92 -12.98
C ALA A 44 50.93 43.38 -14.13
N ASN A 45 50.98 43.99 -15.32
CA ASN A 45 50.13 43.58 -16.45
C ASN A 45 50.57 42.25 -17.05
N ILE A 46 51.87 41.93 -17.03
CA ILE A 46 52.37 40.65 -17.53
C ILE A 46 51.93 39.52 -16.59
N TYR A 47 52.03 39.72 -15.26
CA TYR A 47 51.51 38.76 -14.29
C TYR A 47 50.00 38.57 -14.45
N PHE A 48 49.23 39.65 -14.60
CA PHE A 48 47.78 39.59 -14.79
C PHE A 48 47.37 38.82 -16.06
N ASN A 49 48.04 39.08 -17.19
CA ASN A 49 47.78 38.37 -18.44
C ASN A 49 48.17 36.88 -18.33
N MET A 50 49.31 36.59 -17.70
CA MET A 50 49.74 35.22 -17.42
C MET A 50 48.73 34.48 -16.55
N ALA A 51 48.20 35.14 -15.51
CA ALA A 51 47.19 34.57 -14.61
C ALA A 51 45.89 34.21 -15.34
N ASN A 52 45.39 35.11 -16.21
CA ASN A 52 44.21 34.84 -17.04
C ASN A 52 44.42 33.62 -17.95
N LEU A 53 45.60 33.54 -18.61
CA LEU A 53 45.97 32.42 -19.47
C LEU A 53 46.08 31.10 -18.70
N LEU A 54 46.67 31.13 -17.50
CA LEU A 54 46.80 29.95 -16.63
C LEU A 54 45.43 29.47 -16.13
N ARG A 55 44.51 30.38 -15.80
CA ARG A 55 43.13 30.06 -15.43
C ARG A 55 42.38 29.39 -16.59
N GLU A 56 42.56 29.84 -17.84
CA GLU A 56 41.93 29.23 -19.03
C GLU A 56 42.36 27.78 -19.30
N ILE A 57 43.51 27.34 -18.76
CA ILE A 57 44.01 25.96 -18.89
C ILE A 57 43.95 25.19 -17.58
N ASP A 58 43.11 25.63 -16.64
CA ASP A 58 42.86 25.03 -15.33
C ASP A 58 44.12 24.85 -14.45
N GLN A 59 45.16 25.67 -14.66
CA GLN A 59 46.35 25.71 -13.79
C GLN A 59 46.14 26.71 -12.65
N PHE A 60 45.18 26.40 -11.76
CA PHE A 60 44.67 27.35 -10.77
C PHE A 60 45.69 27.82 -9.74
N ASP A 61 46.60 26.95 -9.28
CA ASP A 61 47.62 27.33 -8.28
C ASP A 61 48.60 28.35 -8.85
N GLU A 62 49.12 28.11 -10.06
CA GLU A 62 50.02 29.05 -10.74
C GLU A 62 49.29 30.34 -11.14
N ALA A 63 48.01 30.26 -11.50
CA ALA A 63 47.17 31.42 -11.79
C ALA A 63 46.99 32.31 -10.55
N GLU A 64 46.77 31.69 -9.39
CA GLU A 64 46.60 32.39 -8.11
C GLU A 64 47.87 33.14 -7.71
N GLU A 65 49.04 32.50 -7.78
CA GLU A 65 50.32 33.16 -7.51
C GLU A 65 50.53 34.39 -8.42
N ALA A 66 50.22 34.25 -9.71
CA ALA A 66 50.34 35.32 -10.68
C ALA A 66 49.34 36.48 -10.42
N TYR A 67 48.08 36.18 -10.06
CA TYR A 67 47.11 37.22 -9.68
C TYR A 67 47.55 37.96 -8.41
N LEU A 68 48.00 37.24 -7.37
CA LEU A 68 48.46 37.86 -6.13
C LEU A 68 49.65 38.79 -6.38
N ARG A 69 50.61 38.37 -7.21
CA ARG A 69 51.75 39.23 -7.56
C ARG A 69 51.34 40.44 -8.39
N ALA A 70 50.39 40.29 -9.31
CA ALA A 70 49.83 41.42 -10.07
C ALA A 70 49.14 42.45 -9.15
N ILE A 71 48.36 41.97 -8.16
CA ILE A 71 47.66 42.80 -7.18
C ILE A 71 48.66 43.48 -6.23
N GLU A 72 49.73 42.80 -5.80
CA GLU A 72 50.77 43.41 -4.96
C GLU A 72 51.45 44.59 -5.67
N LEU A 73 51.73 44.44 -6.97
CA LEU A 73 52.35 45.46 -7.80
C LEU A 73 51.38 46.60 -8.19
N ASN A 74 50.07 46.33 -8.19
CA ASN A 74 49.02 47.32 -8.49
C ASN A 74 47.74 47.09 -7.65
N PRO A 75 47.74 47.47 -6.36
CA PRO A 75 46.67 47.11 -5.42
C PRO A 75 45.37 47.88 -5.63
N LEU A 76 45.38 48.95 -6.44
CA LEU A 76 44.20 49.78 -6.72
C LEU A 76 43.55 49.45 -8.08
N SER A 77 43.84 48.28 -8.65
CA SER A 77 43.19 47.82 -9.89
C SER A 77 41.94 46.99 -9.61
N ALA A 78 40.77 47.59 -9.82
CA ALA A 78 39.48 46.91 -9.72
C ALA A 78 39.39 45.71 -10.68
N LEU A 79 39.94 45.83 -11.90
CA LEU A 79 39.97 44.76 -12.89
C LEU A 79 40.79 43.54 -12.43
N MET A 80 41.95 43.75 -11.79
CA MET A 80 42.78 42.65 -11.27
C MET A 80 42.10 41.93 -10.13
N LEU A 81 41.49 42.69 -9.19
CA LEU A 81 40.69 42.12 -8.11
C LEU A 81 39.48 41.36 -8.67
N PHE A 82 38.77 41.92 -9.65
CA PHE A 82 37.62 41.28 -10.28
C PHE A 82 37.99 39.92 -10.89
N ARG A 83 39.07 39.83 -11.69
CA ARG A 83 39.51 38.54 -12.26
C ARG A 83 40.01 37.55 -11.20
N TYR A 84 40.66 38.05 -10.16
CA TYR A 84 41.07 37.18 -9.05
C TYR A 84 39.85 36.63 -8.29
N GLY A 85 38.81 37.44 -8.11
CA GLY A 85 37.51 36.99 -7.59
C GLY A 85 36.88 35.89 -8.46
N GLU A 86 37.00 35.96 -9.79
CA GLU A 86 36.54 34.89 -10.69
C GLU A 86 37.31 33.57 -10.45
N LEU A 87 38.63 33.62 -10.31
CA LEU A 87 39.43 32.43 -9.97
C LEU A 87 39.02 31.82 -8.62
N LEU A 88 38.83 32.66 -7.59
CA LEU A 88 38.40 32.20 -6.27
C LEU A 88 37.01 31.55 -6.32
N ARG A 89 36.10 32.07 -7.16
CA ARG A 89 34.81 31.44 -7.43
C ARG A 89 34.98 30.09 -8.13
N ASP A 90 35.81 30.02 -9.18
CA ASP A 90 36.04 28.81 -9.96
C ASP A 90 36.67 27.68 -9.09
N THR A 91 37.45 28.06 -8.09
CA THR A 91 38.04 27.15 -7.08
C THR A 91 37.17 26.93 -5.83
N LYS A 92 35.90 27.37 -5.86
CA LYS A 92 34.89 27.20 -4.79
C LYS A 92 35.24 27.87 -3.45
N ARG A 93 36.06 28.92 -3.45
CA ARG A 93 36.46 29.69 -2.26
C ARG A 93 35.56 30.91 -2.06
N SER A 94 34.25 30.67 -1.91
CA SER A 94 33.21 31.70 -1.99
C SER A 94 33.39 32.88 -1.02
N ALA A 95 33.79 32.63 0.24
CA ALA A 95 33.97 33.72 1.22
C ALA A 95 35.09 34.69 0.82
N GLN A 96 36.19 34.17 0.28
CA GLN A 96 37.31 34.98 -0.20
C GLN A 96 36.91 35.73 -1.47
N ALA A 97 36.23 35.07 -2.40
CA ALA A 97 35.72 35.69 -3.62
C ALA A 97 34.78 36.87 -3.31
N THR A 98 33.88 36.73 -2.31
CA THR A 98 32.99 37.82 -1.89
C THR A 98 33.78 39.03 -1.38
N ALA A 99 34.78 38.82 -0.52
CA ALA A 99 35.60 39.91 0.01
C ALA A 99 36.38 40.64 -1.11
N ILE A 100 36.91 39.89 -2.08
CA ILE A 100 37.63 40.44 -3.22
C ILE A 100 36.69 41.23 -4.15
N TYR A 101 35.48 40.73 -4.43
CA TYR A 101 34.50 41.49 -5.21
C TYR A 101 34.04 42.75 -4.48
N GLN A 102 33.84 42.71 -3.16
CA GLN A 102 33.53 43.91 -2.37
C GLN A 102 34.65 44.95 -2.45
N ALA A 103 35.92 44.52 -2.39
CA ALA A 103 37.07 45.41 -2.58
C ALA A 103 37.08 46.01 -4.01
N ALA A 104 36.77 45.21 -5.03
CA ALA A 104 36.66 45.70 -6.41
C ALA A 104 35.52 46.73 -6.59
N VAL A 105 34.38 46.53 -5.93
CA VAL A 105 33.26 47.50 -5.91
C VAL A 105 33.66 48.82 -5.23
N LEU A 106 34.48 48.79 -4.17
CA LEU A 106 34.94 50.02 -3.52
C LEU A 106 35.82 50.87 -4.44
N LEU A 107 36.56 50.25 -5.36
CA LEU A 107 37.40 50.95 -6.33
C LEU A 107 36.62 51.44 -7.56
N GLU A 108 35.64 50.65 -8.03
CA GLU A 108 34.77 50.99 -9.15
C GLU A 108 33.29 50.76 -8.78
N PRO A 109 32.65 51.70 -8.05
CA PRO A 109 31.29 51.52 -7.55
C PRO A 109 30.21 51.50 -8.63
N ASP A 110 30.53 52.00 -9.83
CA ASP A 110 29.60 52.11 -10.95
C ASP A 110 29.77 50.99 -12.01
N ASN A 111 30.61 49.98 -11.74
CA ASN A 111 30.88 48.89 -12.67
C ASN A 111 29.83 47.76 -12.55
N GLU A 112 28.90 47.69 -13.52
CA GLU A 112 27.81 46.70 -13.53
C GLU A 112 28.31 45.24 -13.47
N SER A 113 29.42 44.90 -14.13
CA SER A 113 29.90 43.51 -14.21
C SER A 113 30.36 42.98 -12.85
N ILE A 114 30.92 43.85 -12.01
CA ILE A 114 31.35 43.52 -10.66
C ILE A 114 30.11 43.30 -9.78
N HIS A 115 29.10 44.18 -9.87
CA HIS A 115 27.84 44.02 -9.14
C HIS A 115 27.07 42.76 -9.55
N ILE A 116 27.04 42.40 -10.84
CA ILE A 116 26.44 41.14 -11.31
C ILE A 116 27.14 39.95 -10.65
N SER A 117 28.47 39.90 -10.73
CA SER A 117 29.24 38.77 -10.22
C SER A 117 29.19 38.66 -8.69
N LEU A 118 29.22 39.80 -8.00
CA LEU A 118 29.02 39.89 -6.55
C LEU A 118 27.62 39.41 -6.17
N GLY A 119 26.58 39.92 -6.83
CA GLY A 119 25.19 39.54 -6.59
C GLY A 119 24.95 38.04 -6.80
N MET A 120 25.49 37.45 -7.87
CA MET A 120 25.36 36.01 -8.14
C MET A 120 26.04 35.17 -7.05
N LEU A 121 27.20 35.63 -6.56
CA LEU A 121 27.92 34.94 -5.50
C LEU A 121 27.21 35.06 -4.14
N LEU A 122 26.69 36.25 -3.81
CA LEU A 122 25.88 36.49 -2.60
C LEU A 122 24.61 35.62 -2.62
N GLN A 123 23.92 35.56 -3.76
CA GLN A 123 22.76 34.70 -3.95
C GLN A 123 23.12 33.22 -3.75
N ALA A 124 24.23 32.75 -4.32
CA ALA A 124 24.71 31.38 -4.14
C ALA A 124 25.07 31.05 -2.67
N ASN A 125 25.52 32.05 -1.92
CA ASN A 125 25.81 31.93 -0.48
C ASN A 125 24.55 32.09 0.41
N GLY A 126 23.37 32.33 -0.17
CA GLY A 126 22.13 32.54 0.57
C GLY A 126 21.95 33.95 1.16
N GLN A 127 22.84 34.89 0.83
CA GLN A 127 22.79 36.30 1.22
C GLN A 127 21.86 37.08 0.29
N MET A 128 20.56 36.80 0.40
CA MET A 128 19.56 37.26 -0.57
C MET A 128 19.36 38.78 -0.55
N ASP A 129 19.43 39.42 0.61
CA ASP A 129 19.21 40.86 0.74
C ASP A 129 20.39 41.65 0.17
N GLU A 130 21.62 41.21 0.43
CA GLU A 130 22.82 41.82 -0.16
C GLU A 130 22.88 41.58 -1.67
N ALA A 131 22.43 40.41 -2.16
CA ALA A 131 22.32 40.14 -3.59
C ALA A 131 21.32 41.10 -4.26
N LEU A 132 20.14 41.31 -3.65
CA LEU A 132 19.16 42.28 -4.14
C LEU A 132 19.73 43.70 -4.17
N ALA A 133 20.46 44.12 -3.13
CA ALA A 133 21.10 45.43 -3.10
C ALA A 133 22.12 45.61 -4.23
N ALA A 134 22.94 44.58 -4.52
CA ALA A 134 23.89 44.60 -5.63
C ALA A 134 23.18 44.74 -6.99
N TYR A 135 22.08 44.01 -7.21
CA TYR A 135 21.32 44.13 -8.45
C TYR A 135 20.50 45.43 -8.57
N GLN A 136 19.98 45.95 -7.46
CA GLN A 136 19.33 47.25 -7.42
C GLN A 136 20.30 48.38 -7.78
N LYS A 137 21.56 48.27 -7.35
CA LYS A 137 22.59 49.24 -7.74
C LYS A 137 22.78 49.30 -9.25
N ILE A 138 22.72 48.16 -9.94
CA ILE A 138 22.75 48.12 -11.41
C ILE A 138 21.56 48.89 -12.01
N LEU A 139 20.37 48.78 -11.42
CA LEU A 139 19.18 49.52 -11.89
C LEU A 139 19.25 51.03 -11.60
N GLU A 140 19.94 51.46 -10.54
CA GLU A 140 20.24 52.88 -10.30
C GLU A 140 21.15 53.45 -11.40
N LEU A 141 22.14 52.68 -11.83
CA LEU A 141 23.10 53.05 -12.87
C LEU A 141 22.47 52.96 -14.27
N ASN A 142 21.68 51.91 -14.50
CA ASN A 142 21.07 51.57 -15.77
C ASN A 142 19.66 50.98 -15.57
N PRO A 143 18.61 51.83 -15.64
CA PRO A 143 17.22 51.39 -15.50
C PRO A 143 16.74 50.45 -16.62
N LEU A 144 17.50 50.27 -17.70
CA LEU A 144 17.19 49.39 -18.83
C LEU A 144 18.08 48.12 -18.82
N SER A 145 18.59 47.70 -17.66
CA SER A 145 19.35 46.46 -17.55
C SER A 145 18.45 45.23 -17.45
N ALA A 146 18.31 44.49 -18.56
CA ALA A 146 17.57 43.22 -18.59
C ALA A 146 18.18 42.17 -17.65
N VAL A 147 19.51 42.13 -17.54
CA VAL A 147 20.25 41.21 -16.66
C VAL A 147 19.93 41.49 -15.19
N ALA A 148 19.88 42.75 -14.76
CA ALA A 148 19.53 43.10 -13.38
C ALA A 148 18.10 42.69 -13.03
N TYR A 149 17.13 42.97 -13.91
CA TYR A 149 15.75 42.51 -13.71
C TYR A 149 15.63 40.98 -13.66
N ASN A 150 16.35 40.25 -14.53
CA ASN A 150 16.38 38.79 -14.48
C ASN A 150 16.95 38.28 -13.14
N ASN A 151 18.07 38.84 -12.68
CA ASN A 151 18.70 38.37 -11.46
C ASN A 151 17.90 38.73 -10.20
N ILE A 152 17.26 39.91 -10.16
CA ILE A 152 16.31 40.27 -9.10
C ILE A 152 15.14 39.28 -9.07
N GLY A 153 14.58 38.95 -10.25
CA GLY A 153 13.53 37.95 -10.36
C GLY A 153 13.97 36.58 -9.84
N SER A 154 15.21 36.16 -10.13
CA SER A 154 15.76 34.90 -9.62
C SER A 154 15.88 34.87 -8.09
N VAL A 155 16.33 35.97 -7.47
CA VAL A 155 16.39 36.06 -6.00
C VAL A 155 14.99 36.03 -5.39
N GLN A 156 14.05 36.79 -5.94
CA GLN A 156 12.66 36.81 -5.48
C GLN A 156 11.99 35.43 -5.61
N GLN A 157 12.27 34.70 -6.69
CA GLN A 157 11.80 33.33 -6.86
C GLN A 157 12.37 32.41 -5.77
N ALA A 158 13.66 32.53 -5.44
CA ALA A 158 14.29 31.77 -4.36
C ALA A 158 13.72 32.11 -2.97
N GLN A 159 13.20 33.33 -2.79
CA GLN A 159 12.48 33.78 -1.59
C GLN A 159 10.98 33.38 -1.60
N GLY A 160 10.49 32.71 -2.65
CA GLY A 160 9.09 32.31 -2.79
C GLY A 160 8.14 33.40 -3.29
N GLN A 161 8.65 34.59 -3.65
CA GLN A 161 7.87 35.72 -4.18
C GLN A 161 7.63 35.57 -5.69
N THR A 162 6.90 34.51 -6.07
CA THR A 162 6.79 34.05 -7.47
C THR A 162 6.17 35.09 -8.41
N GLU A 163 5.14 35.82 -7.98
CA GLU A 163 4.48 36.86 -8.77
C GLU A 163 5.39 38.07 -9.00
N ALA A 164 6.11 38.51 -7.97
CA ALA A 164 7.07 39.60 -8.08
C ALA A 164 8.23 39.22 -9.03
N ALA A 165 8.71 37.98 -8.92
CA ALA A 165 9.70 37.43 -9.82
C ALA A 165 9.22 37.43 -11.27
N LEU A 166 7.98 36.97 -11.53
CA LEU A 166 7.37 36.98 -12.86
C LEU A 166 7.29 38.40 -13.46
N GLU A 167 6.97 39.41 -12.64
CA GLU A 167 6.94 40.81 -13.10
C GLU A 167 8.33 41.28 -13.54
N ASN A 168 9.37 40.98 -12.75
CA ASN A 168 10.74 41.36 -13.08
C ASN A 168 11.27 40.62 -14.32
N PHE A 169 10.99 39.32 -14.48
CA PHE A 169 11.35 38.61 -15.72
C PHE A 169 10.64 39.18 -16.95
N ARG A 170 9.36 39.58 -16.83
CA ARG A 170 8.63 40.25 -17.91
C ARG A 170 9.23 41.62 -18.26
N LYS A 171 9.73 42.37 -17.27
CA LYS A 171 10.50 43.61 -17.53
C LYS A 171 11.78 43.31 -18.29
N ALA A 172 12.52 42.27 -17.90
CA ALA A 172 13.73 41.84 -18.60
C ALA A 172 13.46 41.51 -20.07
N VAL A 173 12.44 40.69 -20.37
CA VAL A 173 12.04 40.34 -21.75
C VAL A 173 11.50 41.53 -22.54
N LYS A 174 10.84 42.49 -21.89
CA LYS A 174 10.38 43.72 -22.54
C LYS A 174 11.54 44.59 -23.02
N ILE A 175 12.63 44.63 -22.24
CA ILE A 175 13.84 45.37 -22.58
C ILE A 175 14.66 44.60 -23.62
N GLU A 176 14.85 43.30 -23.41
CA GLU A 176 15.58 42.41 -24.30
C GLU A 176 14.71 41.20 -24.72
N PRO A 177 14.01 41.28 -25.86
CA PRO A 177 13.09 40.23 -26.31
C PRO A 177 13.73 38.85 -26.55
N ARG A 178 15.06 38.81 -26.74
CA ARG A 178 15.83 37.59 -27.00
C ARG A 178 16.56 37.05 -25.75
N ALA A 179 16.25 37.55 -24.56
CA ALA A 179 16.83 37.09 -23.30
C ALA A 179 16.32 35.67 -22.96
N VAL A 180 17.06 34.65 -23.40
CA VAL A 180 16.72 33.21 -23.28
C VAL A 180 16.47 32.82 -21.81
N ASP A 181 17.36 33.22 -20.90
CA ASP A 181 17.25 32.90 -19.47
C ASP A 181 15.98 33.48 -18.85
N ALA A 182 15.61 34.71 -19.21
CA ALA A 182 14.41 35.37 -18.70
C ALA A 182 13.12 34.67 -19.18
N HIS A 183 13.05 34.24 -20.44
CA HIS A 183 11.91 33.45 -20.94
C HIS A 183 11.80 32.09 -20.25
N CYS A 184 12.94 31.40 -20.03
CA CYS A 184 12.95 30.15 -19.29
C CYS A 184 12.47 30.33 -17.83
N ASN A 185 12.92 31.41 -17.18
CA ASN A 185 12.53 31.75 -15.81
C ASN A 185 11.04 32.15 -15.70
N ILE A 186 10.49 32.87 -16.69
CA ILE A 186 9.04 33.11 -16.82
C ILE A 186 8.32 31.77 -16.87
N GLY A 187 8.78 30.84 -17.72
CA GLY A 187 8.26 29.48 -17.82
C GLY A 187 8.16 28.80 -16.46
N THR A 188 9.26 28.77 -15.70
CA THR A 188 9.32 28.19 -14.34
C THR A 188 8.36 28.89 -13.36
N CYS A 189 8.31 30.21 -13.32
CA CYS A 189 7.36 30.94 -12.47
C CYS A 189 5.91 30.61 -12.80
N LEU A 190 5.57 30.55 -14.09
CA LEU A 190 4.21 30.22 -14.52
C LEU A 190 3.81 28.79 -14.13
N VAL A 191 4.74 27.84 -14.10
CA VAL A 191 4.48 26.50 -13.53
C VAL A 191 4.12 26.59 -12.06
N ASN A 192 4.91 27.32 -11.26
CA ASN A 192 4.68 27.49 -9.82
C ASN A 192 3.34 28.19 -9.52
N LEU A 193 2.88 29.05 -10.42
CA LEU A 193 1.57 29.73 -10.35
C LEU A 193 0.41 28.91 -10.92
N GLY A 194 0.67 27.70 -11.46
CA GLY A 194 -0.34 26.86 -12.09
C GLY A 194 -0.84 27.36 -13.46
N ARG A 195 -0.12 28.30 -14.10
CA ARG A 195 -0.42 28.88 -15.42
C ARG A 195 0.29 28.10 -16.52
N TYR A 196 -0.12 26.86 -16.70
CA TYR A 196 0.59 25.85 -17.51
C TYR A 196 0.67 26.18 -18.99
N GLU A 197 -0.40 26.68 -19.60
CA GLU A 197 -0.43 27.01 -21.03
C GLU A 197 0.52 28.18 -21.36
N GLU A 198 0.50 29.25 -20.56
CA GLU A 198 1.43 30.36 -20.71
C GLU A 198 2.89 29.93 -20.47
N SER A 199 3.09 28.96 -19.57
CA SER A 199 4.41 28.36 -19.35
C SER A 199 4.91 27.64 -20.59
N LEU A 200 4.05 26.87 -21.28
CA LEU A 200 4.41 26.23 -22.55
C LEU A 200 4.77 27.27 -23.61
N GLU A 201 3.99 28.34 -23.76
CA GLU A 201 4.30 29.40 -24.73
C GLU A 201 5.68 30.01 -24.50
N SER A 202 5.99 30.33 -23.24
CA SER A 202 7.28 30.94 -22.87
C SER A 202 8.44 29.96 -23.08
N ASN A 203 8.31 28.70 -22.66
CA ASN A 203 9.37 27.71 -22.88
C ASN A 203 9.52 27.31 -24.36
N PHE A 204 8.43 27.27 -25.14
CA PHE A 204 8.51 27.05 -26.59
C PHE A 204 9.23 28.22 -27.28
N HIS A 205 9.04 29.45 -26.81
CA HIS A 205 9.83 30.58 -27.26
C HIS A 205 11.31 30.43 -26.89
N THR A 206 11.63 29.97 -25.67
CA THR A 206 13.01 29.67 -25.25
C THR A 206 13.69 28.69 -26.21
N ILE A 207 13.04 27.56 -26.56
CA ILE A 207 13.64 26.59 -27.49
C ILE A 207 13.67 27.08 -28.94
N ALA A 208 12.80 28.02 -29.32
CA ALA A 208 12.86 28.67 -30.63
C ALA A 208 14.08 29.59 -30.75
N LEU A 209 14.48 30.25 -29.65
CA LEU A 209 15.70 31.06 -29.56
C LEU A 209 16.96 30.20 -29.39
N ASN A 210 16.88 29.13 -28.59
CA ASN A 210 17.96 28.19 -28.32
C ASN A 210 17.45 26.74 -28.31
N PRO A 211 17.51 26.00 -29.43
CA PRO A 211 16.99 24.63 -29.53
C PRO A 211 17.64 23.60 -28.61
N ASN A 212 18.82 23.91 -28.05
CA ASN A 212 19.52 23.03 -27.11
C ASN A 212 19.34 23.46 -25.65
N ASP A 213 18.41 24.38 -25.36
CA ASP A 213 18.09 24.79 -24.00
C ASP A 213 17.47 23.62 -23.24
N SER A 214 18.29 23.05 -22.37
CA SER A 214 17.95 21.80 -21.72
C SER A 214 16.98 22.00 -20.56
N GLN A 215 17.01 23.17 -19.89
CA GLN A 215 16.06 23.53 -18.84
C GLN A 215 14.65 23.76 -19.41
N ALA A 216 14.55 24.43 -20.56
CA ALA A 216 13.28 24.63 -21.25
C ALA A 216 12.65 23.29 -21.65
N HIS A 217 13.41 22.34 -22.16
CA HIS A 217 12.91 21.00 -22.46
C HIS A 217 12.38 20.27 -21.23
N ILE A 218 13.05 20.39 -20.07
CA ILE A 218 12.56 19.82 -18.80
C ILE A 218 11.25 20.46 -18.38
N ASN A 219 11.18 21.80 -18.40
CA ASN A 219 9.99 22.55 -18.05
C ASN A 219 8.81 22.17 -18.95
N ILE A 220 9.03 22.10 -20.27
CA ILE A 220 8.02 21.64 -21.24
C ILE A 220 7.56 20.22 -20.89
N GLY A 221 8.50 19.28 -20.69
CA GLY A 221 8.17 17.90 -20.33
C GLY A 221 7.33 17.80 -19.06
N ALA A 222 7.70 18.52 -18.01
CA ALA A 222 6.96 18.56 -16.75
C ALA A 222 5.54 19.12 -16.93
N VAL A 223 5.38 20.23 -17.64
CA VAL A 223 4.08 20.85 -17.90
C VAL A 223 3.20 19.95 -18.79
N LEU A 224 3.77 19.34 -19.82
CA LEU A 224 3.04 18.41 -20.69
C LEU A 224 2.52 17.20 -19.91
N ASN A 225 3.30 16.66 -18.96
CA ASN A 225 2.82 15.60 -18.07
C ASN A 225 1.63 16.07 -17.22
N ILE A 226 1.68 17.27 -16.64
CA ILE A 226 0.57 17.84 -15.86
C ILE A 226 -0.70 17.99 -16.70
N LEU A 227 -0.54 18.35 -17.97
CA LEU A 227 -1.64 18.51 -18.93
C LEU A 227 -2.10 17.18 -19.59
N GLY A 228 -1.55 16.04 -19.19
CA GLY A 228 -1.88 14.71 -19.72
C GLY A 228 -1.34 14.45 -21.14
N ARG A 229 -0.40 15.26 -21.64
CA ARG A 229 0.26 15.11 -22.95
C ARG A 229 1.52 14.24 -22.82
N THR A 230 1.35 13.05 -22.25
CA THR A 230 2.44 12.16 -21.81
C THR A 230 3.42 11.79 -22.92
N ASN A 231 2.94 11.51 -24.14
CA ASN A 231 3.81 11.13 -25.26
C ASN A 231 4.74 12.27 -25.70
N GLU A 232 4.26 13.51 -25.67
CA GLU A 232 5.07 14.69 -25.97
C GLU A 232 6.06 14.98 -24.84
N ALA A 233 5.64 14.79 -23.58
CA ALA A 233 6.53 14.87 -22.43
C ALA A 233 7.72 13.90 -22.55
N ILE A 234 7.45 12.65 -22.92
CA ILE A 234 8.48 11.61 -23.18
C ILE A 234 9.49 12.07 -24.24
N GLN A 235 9.01 12.69 -25.33
CA GLN A 235 9.90 13.21 -26.38
C GLN A 235 10.83 14.31 -25.85
N HIS A 236 10.30 15.27 -25.09
CA HIS A 236 11.10 16.34 -24.52
C HIS A 236 12.08 15.86 -23.45
N CYS A 237 11.71 14.89 -22.60
CA CYS A 237 12.67 14.25 -21.69
C CYS A 237 13.79 13.53 -22.44
N ARG A 238 13.48 12.83 -23.55
CA ARG A 238 14.50 12.19 -24.40
C ARG A 238 15.43 13.21 -25.06
N LEU A 239 14.92 14.34 -25.52
CA LEU A 239 15.74 15.43 -26.08
C LEU A 239 16.67 16.03 -25.01
N ALA A 240 16.16 16.31 -23.81
CA ALA A 240 16.98 16.79 -22.70
C ALA A 240 18.11 15.81 -22.35
N LEU A 241 17.82 14.50 -22.33
CA LEU A 241 18.84 13.45 -22.09
C LEU A 241 19.81 13.24 -23.25
N GLN A 242 19.43 13.61 -24.48
CA GLN A 242 20.37 13.61 -25.62
C GLN A 242 21.38 14.75 -25.47
N ILE A 243 20.95 15.91 -24.97
CA ILE A 243 21.82 17.08 -24.75
C ILE A 243 22.72 16.83 -23.53
N ASN A 244 22.13 16.38 -22.41
CA ASN A 244 22.87 16.02 -21.21
C ASN A 244 22.46 14.63 -20.69
N PRO A 245 23.20 13.57 -21.06
CA PRO A 245 22.93 12.23 -20.56
C PRO A 245 23.05 12.12 -19.03
N GLY A 246 23.90 12.93 -18.39
CA GLY A 246 24.21 12.82 -16.96
C GLY A 246 23.09 13.26 -16.01
N TRP A 247 21.96 13.77 -16.52
CA TRP A 247 20.86 14.25 -15.69
C TRP A 247 19.94 13.12 -15.22
N GLU A 248 20.26 12.59 -14.05
CA GLU A 248 19.53 11.54 -13.36
C GLU A 248 18.06 11.89 -13.14
N TYR A 249 17.75 13.12 -12.74
CA TYR A 249 16.39 13.51 -12.38
C TYR A 249 15.50 13.57 -13.63
N VAL A 250 16.07 13.95 -14.78
CA VAL A 250 15.38 13.93 -16.07
C VAL A 250 15.14 12.50 -16.54
N HIS A 251 16.08 11.59 -16.29
CA HIS A 251 15.91 10.17 -16.59
C HIS A 251 14.82 9.55 -15.70
N SER A 252 14.77 9.90 -14.40
CA SER A 252 13.65 9.51 -13.53
C SER A 252 12.32 10.08 -14.02
N ASN A 253 12.26 11.35 -14.42
CA ASN A 253 11.05 11.94 -15.00
C ASN A 253 10.61 11.23 -16.29
N LEU A 254 11.56 10.82 -17.14
CA LEU A 254 11.27 10.01 -18.32
C LEU A 254 10.63 8.67 -17.92
N LEU A 255 11.19 7.96 -16.93
CA LEU A 255 10.65 6.67 -16.47
C LEU A 255 9.26 6.83 -15.87
N PHE A 256 9.05 7.89 -15.08
CA PHE A 256 7.73 8.25 -14.56
C PHE A 256 6.74 8.54 -15.69
N SER A 257 7.11 9.30 -16.72
CA SER A 257 6.23 9.51 -17.89
C SER A 257 5.95 8.22 -18.66
N LEU A 258 6.95 7.35 -18.82
CA LEU A 258 6.80 6.06 -19.49
C LEU A 258 5.84 5.13 -18.73
N SER A 259 5.82 5.16 -17.39
CA SER A 259 4.88 4.37 -16.60
C SER A 259 3.41 4.80 -16.77
N HIS A 260 3.19 6.04 -17.23
CA HIS A 260 1.85 6.57 -17.55
C HIS A 260 1.47 6.32 -19.02
N SER A 261 2.39 5.83 -19.86
CA SER A 261 2.14 5.63 -21.29
C SER A 261 1.66 4.21 -21.58
N GLY A 262 0.55 4.08 -22.31
CA GLY A 262 0.06 2.79 -22.82
C GLY A 262 0.82 2.29 -24.05
N SER A 263 1.84 3.01 -24.51
CA SER A 263 2.54 2.71 -25.77
C SER A 263 3.67 1.69 -25.63
N LEU A 264 4.15 1.42 -24.41
CA LEU A 264 5.20 0.44 -24.15
C LEU A 264 4.62 -0.84 -23.55
N SER A 265 5.17 -1.97 -23.98
CA SER A 265 5.02 -3.22 -23.24
C SER A 265 5.78 -3.17 -21.91
N ALA A 266 5.35 -3.97 -20.93
CA ALA A 266 6.01 -4.11 -19.64
C ALA A 266 7.51 -4.41 -19.76
N LYS A 267 7.90 -5.28 -20.70
CA LYS A 267 9.30 -5.62 -20.99
C LYS A 267 10.12 -4.43 -21.51
N GLN A 268 9.53 -3.60 -22.37
CA GLN A 268 10.19 -2.39 -22.86
C GLN A 268 10.35 -1.36 -21.74
N LEU A 269 9.32 -1.19 -20.92
CA LEU A 269 9.38 -0.31 -19.74
C LEU A 269 10.49 -0.76 -18.78
N TYR A 270 10.57 -2.06 -18.47
CA TYR A 270 11.64 -2.62 -17.65
C TYR A 270 13.03 -2.39 -18.26
N SER A 271 13.16 -2.50 -19.60
CA SER A 271 14.44 -2.27 -20.27
C SER A 271 14.97 -0.84 -20.12
N GLU A 272 14.08 0.16 -20.03
CA GLU A 272 14.43 1.55 -19.76
C GLU A 272 14.83 1.75 -18.29
N HIS A 273 14.15 1.11 -17.33
CA HIS A 273 14.61 1.12 -15.93
C HIS A 273 16.02 0.52 -15.80
N ARG A 274 16.28 -0.62 -16.44
CA ARG A 274 17.63 -1.21 -16.49
C ARG A 274 18.65 -0.30 -17.17
N ARG A 275 18.22 0.59 -18.09
CA ARG A 275 19.10 1.57 -18.72
C ARG A 275 19.54 2.64 -17.73
N PHE A 276 18.62 3.11 -16.88
CA PHE A 276 18.96 4.01 -15.77
C PHE A 276 20.04 3.38 -14.87
N GLY A 277 19.83 2.14 -14.40
CA GLY A 277 20.84 1.44 -13.58
C GLY A 277 22.19 1.29 -14.30
N ARG A 278 22.20 0.81 -15.55
CA ARG A 278 23.46 0.73 -16.33
C ARG A 278 24.19 2.06 -16.44
N GLN A 279 23.46 3.17 -16.53
CA GLN A 279 24.05 4.47 -16.74
C GLN A 279 24.62 5.09 -15.46
N PHE A 280 23.90 4.97 -14.34
CA PHE A 280 24.21 5.70 -13.11
C PHE A 280 24.84 4.84 -12.01
N GLU A 281 24.69 3.51 -12.07
CA GLU A 281 25.19 2.59 -11.05
C GLU A 281 26.51 1.92 -11.45
N THR A 282 26.69 1.58 -12.73
CA THR A 282 27.79 0.69 -13.17
C THR A 282 29.16 1.15 -12.69
N SER A 283 29.44 2.46 -12.77
CA SER A 283 30.74 3.02 -12.32
C SER A 283 30.90 3.06 -10.80
N LEU A 284 29.82 2.94 -10.04
CA LEU A 284 29.80 3.03 -8.57
C LEU A 284 29.98 1.67 -7.90
N ARG A 285 29.75 0.56 -8.62
CA ARG A 285 29.80 -0.79 -8.06
C ARG A 285 31.18 -1.19 -7.53
N ALA A 286 32.24 -0.67 -8.15
CA ALA A 286 33.60 -0.93 -7.72
C ALA A 286 33.91 -0.33 -6.33
N ASP A 287 33.15 0.70 -5.93
CA ASP A 287 33.34 1.44 -4.69
C ASP A 287 32.28 1.08 -3.63
N TRP A 288 31.54 -0.02 -3.81
CA TRP A 288 30.58 -0.48 -2.80
C TRP A 288 31.31 -0.86 -1.50
N PRO A 289 30.83 -0.39 -0.34
CA PRO A 289 31.50 -0.66 0.92
C PRO A 289 31.39 -2.13 1.31
N GLU A 290 32.37 -2.61 2.08
CA GLU A 290 32.23 -3.86 2.81
C GLU A 290 31.29 -3.65 4.00
N HIS A 291 30.16 -4.36 4.02
CA HIS A 291 29.17 -4.22 5.08
C HIS A 291 29.60 -4.97 6.34
N VAL A 292 30.23 -4.24 7.26
CA VAL A 292 30.74 -4.75 8.55
C VAL A 292 29.67 -4.74 9.67
N ASN A 293 28.39 -4.62 9.33
CA ASN A 293 27.29 -4.69 10.29
C ASN A 293 27.32 -6.03 11.04
N ASP A 294 27.09 -6.00 12.36
CA ASP A 294 27.04 -7.20 13.18
C ASP A 294 25.92 -8.13 12.72
N ARG A 295 26.23 -9.41 12.51
CA ARG A 295 25.37 -10.43 11.90
C ARG A 295 24.52 -11.21 12.91
N ASP A 296 24.18 -10.61 14.04
CA ASP A 296 23.21 -11.17 14.97
C ASP A 296 21.79 -11.17 14.34
N PRO A 297 21.13 -12.33 14.13
CA PRO A 297 19.80 -12.40 13.52
C PRO A 297 18.68 -11.81 14.40
N LEU A 298 18.88 -11.71 15.72
CA LEU A 298 17.84 -11.35 16.69
C LEU A 298 18.02 -9.97 17.31
N ARG A 299 19.15 -9.30 17.06
CA ARG A 299 19.35 -7.94 17.56
C ARG A 299 18.32 -6.95 17.01
N ARG A 300 18.21 -5.83 17.71
CA ARG A 300 17.43 -4.68 17.24
C ARG A 300 18.03 -4.15 15.93
N LEU A 301 17.18 -3.96 14.91
CA LEU A 301 17.57 -3.52 13.58
C LEU A 301 17.50 -2.00 13.47
N ARG A 302 18.51 -1.40 12.84
CA ARG A 302 18.53 0.03 12.52
C ARG A 302 18.01 0.22 11.10
N VAL A 303 16.80 0.75 10.99
CA VAL A 303 16.07 0.89 9.73
C VAL A 303 16.01 2.37 9.35
N GLY A 304 16.64 2.72 8.23
CA GLY A 304 16.70 4.08 7.72
C GLY A 304 15.66 4.32 6.63
N PHE A 305 14.79 5.30 6.79
CA PHE A 305 13.81 5.73 5.77
C PHE A 305 14.30 6.99 5.06
N VAL A 306 14.39 6.95 3.73
CA VAL A 306 14.88 8.06 2.91
C VAL A 306 13.75 8.61 2.05
N SER A 307 13.44 9.90 2.20
CA SER A 307 12.39 10.54 1.41
C SER A 307 12.45 12.06 1.47
N ALA A 308 12.00 12.72 0.40
CA ALA A 308 11.68 14.15 0.42
C ALA A 308 10.22 14.45 0.83
N ASP A 309 9.40 13.40 0.96
CA ASP A 309 7.94 13.48 0.96
C ASP A 309 7.31 13.22 2.32
N LEU A 310 8.11 13.24 3.39
CA LEU A 310 7.64 13.16 4.79
C LEU A 310 7.12 14.51 5.29
N ASN A 311 6.27 15.14 4.48
CA ASN A 311 5.56 16.40 4.71
C ASN A 311 4.09 16.23 4.27
N ASP A 312 3.31 17.30 4.15
CA ASP A 312 1.94 17.28 3.60
C ASP A 312 1.94 16.80 2.13
N HIS A 313 2.01 15.48 1.98
CA HIS A 313 2.20 14.74 0.76
C HIS A 313 1.62 13.33 0.90
N ALA A 314 1.22 12.72 -0.22
CA ALA A 314 0.54 11.43 -0.23
C ALA A 314 1.36 10.29 0.40
N VAL A 315 2.68 10.26 0.20
CA VAL A 315 3.58 9.27 0.82
C VAL A 315 3.49 9.32 2.34
N ALA A 316 3.49 10.52 2.94
CA ALA A 316 3.35 10.69 4.38
C ALA A 316 2.02 10.14 4.89
N SER A 317 0.92 10.37 4.15
CA SER A 317 -0.41 9.84 4.52
C SER A 317 -0.46 8.31 4.62
N PHE A 318 0.37 7.62 3.85
CA PHE A 318 0.43 6.15 3.86
C PHE A 318 1.45 5.59 4.86
N ILE A 319 2.61 6.23 5.01
CA ILE A 319 3.68 5.72 5.87
C ILE A 319 3.47 6.06 7.34
N THR A 320 2.85 7.20 7.66
CA THR A 320 2.64 7.66 9.05
C THR A 320 1.93 6.62 9.90
N PRO A 321 0.78 6.05 9.46
CA PRO A 321 0.07 5.05 10.27
C PRO A 321 0.89 3.78 10.51
N VAL A 322 1.79 3.42 9.58
CA VAL A 322 2.68 2.27 9.76
C VAL A 322 3.77 2.60 10.79
N MET A 323 4.39 3.78 10.69
CA MET A 323 5.42 4.24 11.63
C MET A 323 4.88 4.39 13.07
N GLU A 324 3.63 4.81 13.23
CA GLU A 324 2.95 4.87 14.54
C GLU A 324 2.89 3.51 15.25
N HIS A 325 2.77 2.42 14.49
CA HIS A 325 2.81 1.07 15.06
C HIS A 325 4.25 0.56 15.21
N LEU A 326 5.11 0.80 14.21
CA LEU A 326 6.51 0.34 14.24
C LEU A 326 7.34 0.99 15.36
N GLN A 327 7.02 2.21 15.81
CA GLN A 327 7.72 2.85 16.94
C GLN A 327 7.61 2.04 18.25
N HIS A 328 6.58 1.20 18.36
CA HIS A 328 6.35 0.34 19.52
C HIS A 328 6.97 -1.06 19.36
N ALA A 329 7.47 -1.40 18.17
CA ALA A 329 8.15 -2.66 17.92
C ALA A 329 9.52 -2.69 18.60
N GLN A 330 9.75 -3.69 19.46
CA GLN A 330 11.02 -3.82 20.20
C GLN A 330 12.20 -4.16 19.28
N GLY A 331 11.92 -4.79 18.13
CA GLY A 331 12.92 -5.28 17.19
C GLY A 331 13.50 -4.22 16.24
N ILE A 332 12.96 -3.00 16.21
CA ILE A 332 13.32 -1.97 15.23
C ILE A 332 13.68 -0.64 15.91
N GLU A 333 14.71 0.01 15.42
CA GLU A 333 15.07 1.40 15.65
C GLU A 333 14.91 2.16 14.33
N MET A 334 14.04 3.17 14.30
CA MET A 334 13.75 3.94 13.07
C MET A 334 14.57 5.23 13.02
N LEU A 335 15.23 5.42 11.88
CA LEU A 335 15.95 6.64 11.53
C LEU A 335 15.37 7.21 10.23
N VAL A 336 15.35 8.53 10.09
CA VAL A 336 14.84 9.21 8.90
C VAL A 336 15.92 10.09 8.29
N TYR A 337 16.06 10.00 6.96
CA TYR A 337 16.89 10.87 6.13
C TYR A 337 15.98 11.71 5.24
N TYR A 338 15.65 12.91 5.70
CA TYR A 338 14.65 13.79 5.11
C TYR A 338 15.25 14.79 4.12
N ASN A 339 14.85 14.66 2.85
CA ASN A 339 15.43 15.38 1.71
C ASN A 339 14.62 16.61 1.26
N SER A 340 14.13 17.41 2.19
CA SER A 340 13.36 18.63 1.86
C SER A 340 13.53 19.71 2.92
N LYS A 341 13.46 20.98 2.52
CA LYS A 341 13.49 22.12 3.46
C LYS A 341 12.14 22.36 4.17
N ARG A 342 11.06 21.70 3.73
CA ARG A 342 9.71 21.90 4.27
C ARG A 342 9.62 21.37 5.70
N ASN A 343 8.93 22.08 6.57
CA ASN A 343 8.75 21.70 7.98
C ASN A 343 7.33 22.05 8.45
N ASP A 344 6.36 21.27 8.00
CA ASP A 344 4.94 21.43 8.32
C ASP A 344 4.50 20.57 9.51
N GLU A 345 3.19 20.52 9.78
CA GLU A 345 2.62 19.74 10.88
C GLU A 345 2.91 18.25 10.76
N VAL A 346 2.81 17.70 9.54
CA VAL A 346 3.08 16.28 9.26
C VAL A 346 4.55 15.94 9.51
N SER A 347 5.47 16.76 8.99
CA SER A 347 6.92 16.57 9.19
C SER A 347 7.29 16.60 10.68
N ARG A 348 6.71 17.55 11.42
CA ARG A 348 6.93 17.69 12.88
C ARG A 348 6.40 16.50 13.65
N TYR A 349 5.24 15.97 13.26
CA TYR A 349 4.65 14.79 13.89
C TYR A 349 5.45 13.52 13.60
N LEU A 350 5.80 13.25 12.33
CA LEU A 350 6.64 12.10 11.97
C LEU A 350 7.98 12.10 12.71
N ARG A 351 8.57 13.28 12.94
CA ARG A 351 9.80 13.43 13.73
C ARG A 351 9.66 12.94 15.17
N THR A 352 8.46 12.95 15.77
CA THR A 352 8.25 12.43 17.13
C THR A 352 8.18 10.91 17.20
N LEU A 353 7.99 10.22 16.06
CA LEU A 353 7.84 8.77 15.99
C LEU A 353 9.17 8.02 15.81
N VAL A 354 10.26 8.74 15.55
CA VAL A 354 11.55 8.16 15.15
C VAL A 354 12.66 8.52 16.14
N THR A 355 13.68 7.67 16.21
CA THR A 355 14.81 7.87 17.14
C THR A 355 15.72 8.99 16.66
N THR A 356 15.91 9.14 15.34
CA THR A 356 16.78 10.17 14.77
C THR A 356 16.21 10.70 13.46
N TRP A 357 16.32 12.01 13.27
CA TRP A 357 15.88 12.72 12.07
C TRP A 357 17.03 13.54 11.49
N HIS A 358 17.56 13.08 10.36
CA HIS A 358 18.61 13.76 9.60
C HIS A 358 18.02 14.62 8.49
N GLN A 359 18.44 15.87 8.45
CA GLN A 359 18.10 16.79 7.38
C GLN A 359 19.18 16.69 6.30
N ILE A 360 18.87 16.17 5.11
CA ILE A 360 19.90 15.74 4.14
C ILE A 360 19.92 16.52 2.81
N TYR A 361 19.04 17.51 2.62
CA TYR A 361 18.94 18.24 1.33
C TYR A 361 20.23 18.94 0.89
N HIS A 362 21.12 19.25 1.84
CA HIS A 362 22.39 19.94 1.59
C HIS A 362 23.54 18.98 1.25
N LEU A 363 23.37 17.68 1.49
CA LEU A 363 24.38 16.67 1.25
C LEU A 363 24.36 16.20 -0.21
N SER A 364 25.54 15.94 -0.75
CA SER A 364 25.70 15.19 -2.00
C SER A 364 25.32 13.72 -1.80
N HIS A 365 25.13 12.99 -2.90
CA HIS A 365 24.83 11.55 -2.82
C HIS A 365 25.94 10.74 -2.15
N ALA A 366 27.20 11.14 -2.31
CA ALA A 366 28.35 10.46 -1.72
C ALA A 366 28.46 10.75 -0.21
N GLU A 367 28.30 12.01 0.21
CA GLU A 367 28.29 12.38 1.63
C GLU A 367 27.15 11.70 2.39
N LEU A 368 25.95 11.66 1.78
CA LEU A 368 24.82 10.94 2.38
C LEU A 368 25.08 9.43 2.47
N ALA A 369 25.68 8.82 1.44
CA ALA A 369 26.03 7.41 1.49
C ALA A 369 27.02 7.12 2.62
N GLN A 370 28.04 7.98 2.80
CA GLN A 370 28.97 7.86 3.91
C GLN A 370 28.28 8.01 5.26
N GLN A 371 27.39 9.00 5.41
CA GLN A 371 26.62 9.19 6.63
C GLN A 371 25.80 7.94 6.99
N ILE A 372 25.15 7.30 6.01
CA ILE A 372 24.37 6.06 6.24
C ILE A 372 25.27 4.89 6.71
N VAL A 373 26.49 4.79 6.17
CA VAL A 373 27.50 3.81 6.61
C VAL A 373 27.94 4.10 8.05
N ASP A 374 28.22 5.37 8.36
CA ASP A 374 28.64 5.81 9.71
C ASP A 374 27.53 5.59 10.74
N ASP A 375 26.28 5.80 10.32
CA ASP A 375 25.07 5.51 11.09
C ASP A 375 24.80 4.01 11.21
N LYS A 376 25.60 3.11 10.60
CA LYS A 376 25.46 1.65 10.67
C LYS A 376 24.04 1.17 10.40
N ILE A 377 23.40 1.72 9.37
CA ILE A 377 22.07 1.28 8.96
C ILE A 377 22.14 -0.16 8.46
N ASP A 378 21.21 -1.00 8.95
CA ASP A 378 21.10 -2.40 8.55
C ASP A 378 20.22 -2.52 7.31
N ILE A 379 19.12 -1.78 7.30
CA ILE A 379 18.13 -1.81 6.24
C ILE A 379 17.79 -0.36 5.86
N LEU A 380 18.04 -0.01 4.61
CA LEU A 380 17.73 1.32 4.07
C LEU A 380 16.52 1.24 3.12
N ILE A 381 15.50 2.06 3.36
CA ILE A 381 14.24 2.04 2.62
C ILE A 381 14.07 3.36 1.87
N ASP A 382 14.05 3.29 0.55
CA ASP A 382 13.65 4.36 -0.37
C ASP A 382 12.13 4.46 -0.40
N LEU A 383 11.59 5.66 -0.13
CA LEU A 383 10.15 5.94 -0.24
C LEU A 383 9.78 6.80 -1.45
N SER A 384 10.72 7.05 -2.36
CA SER A 384 10.52 7.96 -3.51
C SER A 384 10.54 7.22 -4.85
N GLY A 385 11.51 6.35 -5.09
CA GLY A 385 11.74 5.74 -6.40
C GLY A 385 12.02 6.80 -7.48
N HIS A 386 11.49 6.64 -8.69
CA HIS A 386 11.68 7.60 -9.80
C HIS A 386 10.80 8.86 -9.71
N THR A 387 10.42 9.28 -8.51
CA THR A 387 9.68 10.54 -8.28
C THR A 387 10.60 11.69 -7.84
N GLY A 388 10.03 12.87 -7.64
CA GLY A 388 10.79 14.11 -7.39
C GLY A 388 11.67 14.03 -6.14
N GLN A 389 12.84 14.68 -6.18
CA GLN A 389 13.77 14.78 -5.05
C GLN A 389 14.19 13.42 -4.44
N ASN A 390 14.14 12.33 -5.21
CA ASN A 390 14.64 11.03 -4.77
C ASN A 390 16.16 11.06 -4.52
N ARG A 391 16.66 10.03 -3.83
CA ARG A 391 18.10 9.82 -3.57
C ARG A 391 18.63 8.52 -4.15
N LEU A 392 18.11 8.06 -5.29
CA LEU A 392 18.47 6.76 -5.88
C LEU A 392 19.98 6.58 -6.14
N LEU A 393 20.74 7.63 -6.46
CA LEU A 393 22.21 7.56 -6.59
C LEU A 393 22.95 7.36 -5.27
N THR A 394 22.33 7.67 -4.14
CA THR A 394 22.85 7.26 -2.82
C THR A 394 22.67 5.75 -2.66
N PHE A 395 21.49 5.22 -3.00
CA PHE A 395 21.23 3.77 -2.97
C PHE A 395 22.10 3.00 -3.97
N ALA A 396 22.40 3.57 -5.15
CA ALA A 396 23.31 2.98 -6.14
C ALA A 396 24.75 2.78 -5.64
N ARG A 397 25.14 3.46 -4.55
CA ARG A 397 26.43 3.28 -3.86
C ARG A 397 26.41 2.16 -2.82
N LYS A 398 25.23 1.55 -2.61
CA LYS A 398 25.01 0.44 -1.67
C LYS A 398 25.54 0.77 -0.25
N PRO A 399 25.12 1.86 0.41
CA PRO A 399 25.61 2.16 1.77
C PRO A 399 25.10 1.22 2.88
N ALA A 400 23.97 0.53 2.70
CA ALA A 400 23.43 -0.43 3.66
C ALA A 400 23.43 -1.87 3.10
N PRO A 401 23.61 -2.91 3.94
CA PRO A 401 23.67 -4.29 3.47
C PRO A 401 22.39 -4.72 2.77
N LEU A 402 21.24 -4.29 3.28
CA LEU A 402 19.94 -4.49 2.67
C LEU A 402 19.31 -3.15 2.30
N GLN A 403 18.79 -3.05 1.08
CA GLN A 403 18.13 -1.87 0.56
C GLN A 403 16.80 -2.22 -0.10
N LEU A 404 15.76 -1.44 0.19
CA LEU A 404 14.41 -1.64 -0.31
C LEU A 404 13.86 -0.38 -0.94
N SER A 405 12.95 -0.52 -1.90
CA SER A 405 12.08 0.57 -2.35
C SER A 405 10.62 0.28 -2.02
N TRP A 406 9.87 1.31 -1.65
CA TRP A 406 8.48 1.18 -1.24
C TRP A 406 7.65 2.43 -1.55
N ILE A 407 6.40 2.22 -1.99
CA ILE A 407 5.26 3.16 -2.02
C ILE A 407 5.34 4.37 -2.96
N GLY A 408 6.48 5.04 -3.09
CA GLY A 408 6.60 6.31 -3.81
C GLY A 408 6.49 6.18 -5.32
N TYR A 409 6.90 5.04 -5.87
CA TYR A 409 6.91 4.78 -7.31
C TYR A 409 6.42 3.35 -7.61
N PRO A 410 5.38 3.17 -8.45
CA PRO A 410 4.80 1.85 -8.72
C PRO A 410 5.56 1.09 -9.83
N GLY A 411 6.85 0.86 -9.60
CA GLY A 411 7.75 0.13 -10.49
C GLY A 411 9.15 -0.06 -9.90
N THR A 412 9.97 -0.84 -10.60
CA THR A 412 11.37 -1.06 -10.22
C THR A 412 12.20 0.23 -10.24
N THR A 413 13.25 0.30 -9.42
CA THR A 413 14.27 1.36 -9.50
C THR A 413 15.27 1.11 -10.63
N GLY A 414 15.33 -0.12 -11.15
CA GLY A 414 16.29 -0.54 -12.17
C GLY A 414 17.73 -0.70 -11.66
N LEU A 415 17.98 -0.46 -10.37
CA LEU A 415 19.29 -0.61 -9.71
C LEU A 415 19.51 -2.06 -9.24
N GLU A 416 20.74 -2.55 -9.29
CA GLU A 416 21.13 -3.85 -8.70
C GLU A 416 21.46 -3.76 -7.21
N ALA A 417 21.78 -2.55 -6.74
CA ALA A 417 22.01 -2.23 -5.33
C ALA A 417 20.73 -2.33 -4.49
N MET A 418 19.55 -2.25 -5.13
CA MET A 418 18.26 -2.40 -4.48
C MET A 418 17.89 -3.89 -4.40
N ASP A 419 17.70 -4.42 -3.19
CA ASP A 419 17.50 -5.86 -2.97
C ASP A 419 16.05 -6.26 -3.09
N TYR A 420 15.15 -5.48 -2.48
CA TYR A 420 13.72 -5.80 -2.44
C TYR A 420 12.84 -4.62 -2.82
N TYR A 421 11.65 -4.92 -3.32
CA TYR A 421 10.57 -3.98 -3.52
C TYR A 421 9.37 -4.43 -2.69
N LEU A 422 8.89 -3.56 -1.79
CA LEU A 422 7.74 -3.83 -0.95
C LEU A 422 6.45 -3.63 -1.75
N THR A 423 5.60 -4.66 -1.74
CA THR A 423 4.37 -4.75 -2.53
C THR A 423 3.36 -5.65 -1.80
N ASP A 424 2.37 -6.20 -2.50
CA ASP A 424 1.42 -7.15 -1.95
C ASP A 424 0.99 -8.22 -2.97
N ARG A 425 0.24 -9.22 -2.48
CA ARG A 425 -0.17 -10.40 -3.26
C ARG A 425 -1.12 -10.08 -4.43
N PHE A 426 -1.88 -9.00 -4.37
CA PHE A 426 -2.86 -8.65 -5.40
C PHE A 426 -2.25 -7.75 -6.48
N ALA A 427 -1.41 -6.81 -6.06
CA ALA A 427 -0.63 -5.95 -6.93
C ALA A 427 0.38 -6.75 -7.74
N SER A 428 1.05 -7.71 -7.09
CA SER A 428 2.11 -8.52 -7.68
C SER A 428 2.02 -10.02 -7.33
N PRO A 429 0.99 -10.74 -7.80
CA PRO A 429 0.85 -12.17 -7.54
C PRO A 429 2.16 -12.96 -7.80
N PRO A 430 2.49 -13.99 -7.01
CA PRO A 430 3.71 -14.78 -7.19
C PRO A 430 3.94 -15.21 -8.65
N GLY A 431 5.10 -14.84 -9.20
CA GLY A 431 5.51 -15.18 -10.56
C GLY A 431 5.00 -14.24 -11.66
N LEU A 432 4.04 -13.35 -11.38
CA LEU A 432 3.43 -12.52 -12.43
C LEU A 432 4.30 -11.33 -12.86
N LEU A 433 4.96 -10.67 -11.90
CA LEU A 433 5.73 -9.44 -12.15
C LEU A 433 7.23 -9.61 -11.87
N ASP A 434 7.67 -10.80 -11.44
CA ASP A 434 9.06 -11.05 -11.02
C ASP A 434 10.10 -10.76 -12.13
N ASP A 435 9.73 -10.83 -13.41
CA ASP A 435 10.60 -10.50 -14.56
C ASP A 435 10.62 -9.01 -14.93
N GLN A 436 9.83 -8.18 -14.23
CA GLN A 436 9.71 -6.73 -14.43
C GLN A 436 10.45 -5.92 -13.36
N PHE A 437 11.14 -6.57 -12.43
CA PHE A 437 11.87 -5.94 -11.33
C PHE A 437 13.34 -6.36 -11.32
N THR A 438 14.21 -5.45 -10.89
CA THR A 438 15.60 -5.81 -10.51
C THR A 438 15.64 -6.33 -9.09
N GLU A 439 14.79 -5.78 -8.25
CA GLU A 439 14.53 -6.18 -6.87
C GLU A 439 13.77 -7.51 -6.80
N LYS A 440 13.87 -8.19 -5.66
CA LYS A 440 12.94 -9.28 -5.30
C LYS A 440 11.67 -8.72 -4.69
N LEU A 441 10.53 -9.35 -5.00
CA LEU A 441 9.23 -8.87 -4.57
C LEU A 441 8.91 -9.40 -3.18
N LEU A 442 8.74 -8.49 -2.22
CA LEU A 442 8.35 -8.80 -0.86
C LEU A 442 6.90 -8.35 -0.66
N ARG A 443 6.00 -9.33 -0.51
CA ARG A 443 4.55 -9.10 -0.45
C ARG A 443 4.09 -8.98 0.99
N LEU A 444 3.59 -7.81 1.35
CA LEU A 444 2.95 -7.51 2.63
C LEU A 444 1.45 -7.90 2.59
N PRO A 445 0.77 -7.97 3.74
CA PRO A 445 -0.69 -8.15 3.79
C PRO A 445 -1.46 -7.08 2.99
N ALA A 446 -0.95 -5.85 3.00
CA ALA A 446 -1.27 -4.82 2.02
C ALA A 446 -0.08 -3.88 1.83
N CYS A 447 0.10 -3.36 0.61
CA CYS A 447 1.24 -2.49 0.30
C CYS A 447 1.19 -1.14 1.04
N ALA A 448 0.00 -0.60 1.29
CA ALA A 448 -0.20 0.70 1.94
C ALA A 448 -1.52 0.73 2.72
N PRO A 449 -1.60 1.34 3.91
CA PRO A 449 -2.88 1.58 4.56
C PRO A 449 -3.68 2.67 3.85
N PHE A 450 -4.99 2.66 3.99
CA PHE A 450 -5.86 3.77 3.63
C PHE A 450 -6.67 4.19 4.85
N LEU A 451 -6.37 5.39 5.36
CA LEU A 451 -7.16 6.03 6.41
C LEU A 451 -8.10 7.07 5.77
N PRO A 452 -9.41 7.00 6.08
CA PRO A 452 -10.37 7.93 5.54
C PRO A 452 -10.21 9.33 6.15
N SER A 453 -10.55 10.37 5.37
CA SER A 453 -10.64 11.72 5.92
C SER A 453 -11.73 11.81 7.00
N PRO A 454 -11.48 12.47 8.13
CA PRO A 454 -12.50 12.74 9.14
C PRO A 454 -13.62 13.66 8.62
N MET A 455 -13.40 14.36 7.50
CA MET A 455 -14.42 15.17 6.82
C MET A 455 -15.35 14.35 5.91
N ALA A 456 -15.17 13.03 5.82
CA ALA A 456 -16.01 12.18 4.98
C ALA A 456 -17.46 12.17 5.49
N PRO A 457 -18.46 12.56 4.66
CA PRO A 457 -19.85 12.52 5.09
C PRO A 457 -20.37 11.07 5.20
N PRO A 458 -21.55 10.87 5.81
CA PRO A 458 -22.27 9.59 5.74
C PRO A 458 -22.48 9.14 4.30
N VAL A 459 -22.51 7.82 4.08
CA VAL A 459 -22.83 7.27 2.75
C VAL A 459 -24.27 7.63 2.40
N SER A 460 -24.49 8.20 1.21
CA SER A 460 -25.82 8.53 0.73
C SER A 460 -26.51 7.33 0.06
N PRO A 461 -27.85 7.32 -0.02
CA PRO A 461 -28.57 6.42 -0.91
C PRO A 461 -28.12 6.57 -2.37
N MET A 462 -28.41 5.54 -3.17
CA MET A 462 -28.04 5.50 -4.59
C MET A 462 -28.87 6.51 -5.41
N PRO A 463 -28.25 7.45 -6.16
CA PRO A 463 -28.98 8.50 -6.87
C PRO A 463 -29.83 7.97 -8.03
N ALA A 464 -29.46 6.85 -8.67
CA ALA A 464 -30.27 6.25 -9.74
C ALA A 464 -31.69 5.90 -9.31
N VAL A 465 -31.92 5.60 -8.02
CA VAL A 465 -33.25 5.29 -7.47
C VAL A 465 -34.21 6.46 -7.62
N ASN A 466 -33.70 7.70 -7.55
CA ASN A 466 -34.52 8.91 -7.61
C ASN A 466 -34.70 9.44 -9.05
N HIS A 467 -33.65 9.38 -9.88
CA HIS A 467 -33.68 9.99 -11.22
C HIS A 467 -33.86 8.99 -12.38
N GLY A 468 -33.93 7.69 -12.10
CA GLY A 468 -34.26 6.65 -13.08
C GLY A 468 -33.18 6.34 -14.12
N HIS A 469 -31.94 6.80 -13.92
CA HIS A 469 -30.81 6.51 -14.81
C HIS A 469 -29.51 6.35 -14.02
N ILE A 470 -28.57 5.60 -14.58
CA ILE A 470 -27.22 5.42 -14.03
C ILE A 470 -26.37 6.66 -14.31
N THR A 471 -25.67 7.15 -13.31
CA THR A 471 -24.59 8.13 -13.45
C THR A 471 -23.25 7.45 -13.22
N PHE A 472 -22.48 7.31 -14.29
CA PHE A 472 -21.07 6.98 -14.21
C PHE A 472 -20.27 8.20 -13.74
N GLY A 473 -19.19 7.98 -13.00
CA GLY A 473 -18.35 9.07 -12.51
C GLY A 473 -16.86 8.80 -12.60
N SER A 474 -16.04 9.85 -12.68
CA SER A 474 -14.60 9.72 -12.44
C SER A 474 -14.06 10.95 -11.69
N PHE A 475 -13.28 10.69 -10.66
CA PHE A 475 -12.64 11.70 -9.80
C PHE A 475 -11.12 11.73 -10.00
N ASN A 476 -10.63 11.07 -11.06
CA ASN A 476 -9.23 11.06 -11.42
C ASN A 476 -8.79 12.44 -11.94
N ARG A 477 -7.53 12.79 -11.66
CA ARG A 477 -6.92 14.03 -12.17
C ARG A 477 -6.82 14.00 -13.69
N ALA A 478 -6.85 15.19 -14.31
CA ALA A 478 -6.80 15.34 -15.76
C ALA A 478 -5.60 14.65 -16.44
N ASN A 479 -4.46 14.55 -15.76
CA ASN A 479 -3.27 13.89 -16.29
C ASN A 479 -3.38 12.36 -16.42
N LYS A 480 -4.45 11.75 -15.87
CA LYS A 480 -4.78 10.32 -16.06
C LYS A 480 -5.83 10.09 -17.14
N LEU A 481 -6.41 11.15 -17.69
CA LEU A 481 -7.39 11.07 -18.77
C LEU A 481 -6.69 11.15 -20.13
N SER A 482 -7.03 10.24 -21.03
CA SER A 482 -6.50 10.19 -22.39
C SER A 482 -7.62 10.03 -23.42
N ARG A 483 -7.30 10.16 -24.71
CA ARG A 483 -8.27 9.93 -25.79
C ARG A 483 -8.81 8.51 -25.76
N GLU A 484 -7.95 7.54 -25.46
CA GLU A 484 -8.29 6.11 -25.39
C GLU A 484 -9.26 5.83 -24.23
N VAL A 485 -9.02 6.45 -23.06
CA VAL A 485 -9.94 6.34 -21.91
C VAL A 485 -11.30 6.92 -22.26
N ILE A 486 -11.35 8.14 -22.82
CA ILE A 486 -12.62 8.78 -23.20
C ILE A 486 -13.35 7.99 -24.29
N ALA A 487 -12.63 7.42 -25.25
CA ALA A 487 -13.23 6.58 -26.29
C ALA A 487 -13.87 5.30 -25.72
N LEU A 488 -13.20 4.61 -24.78
CA LEU A 488 -13.76 3.42 -24.13
C LEU A 488 -15.00 3.77 -23.31
N TRP A 489 -14.94 4.82 -22.48
CA TRP A 489 -16.08 5.28 -21.70
C TRP A 489 -17.24 5.73 -22.59
N SER A 490 -16.96 6.42 -23.70
CA SER A 490 -17.98 6.82 -24.67
C SER A 490 -18.64 5.60 -25.34
N THR A 491 -17.88 4.54 -25.59
CA THR A 491 -18.43 3.28 -26.10
C THR A 491 -19.41 2.66 -25.11
N LEU A 492 -19.09 2.67 -23.81
CA LEU A 492 -20.01 2.23 -22.76
C LEU A 492 -21.25 3.12 -22.68
N LEU A 493 -21.10 4.45 -22.73
CA LEU A 493 -22.21 5.40 -22.70
C LEU A 493 -23.15 5.24 -23.90
N ARG A 494 -22.64 4.89 -25.10
CA ARG A 494 -23.49 4.56 -26.25
C ARG A 494 -24.23 3.23 -26.05
N ALA A 495 -23.63 2.28 -25.34
CA ALA A 495 -24.24 0.99 -25.04
C ALA A 495 -25.29 1.07 -23.90
N VAL A 496 -25.22 2.09 -23.05
CA VAL A 496 -26.19 2.40 -21.98
C VAL A 496 -26.76 3.81 -22.24
N PRO A 497 -27.77 3.95 -23.13
CA PRO A 497 -28.12 5.23 -23.75
C PRO A 497 -28.60 6.31 -22.78
N ASP A 498 -29.28 5.93 -21.69
CA ASP A 498 -29.80 6.88 -20.70
C ASP A 498 -28.77 7.26 -19.62
N ALA A 499 -27.60 6.60 -19.60
CA ALA A 499 -26.60 6.86 -18.59
C ALA A 499 -26.01 8.28 -18.71
N LYS A 500 -25.56 8.85 -17.61
CA LYS A 500 -24.81 10.11 -17.61
C LYS A 500 -23.38 9.89 -17.14
N MET A 501 -22.51 10.86 -17.40
CA MET A 501 -21.12 10.87 -16.96
C MET A 501 -20.80 12.14 -16.19
N LEU A 502 -20.26 11.98 -15.00
CA LEU A 502 -19.74 13.05 -14.15
C LEU A 502 -18.22 12.96 -14.08
N ILE A 503 -17.52 14.06 -14.34
CA ILE A 503 -16.06 14.13 -14.19
C ILE A 503 -15.73 15.27 -13.23
N ALA A 504 -15.08 14.94 -12.11
CA ALA A 504 -14.74 15.88 -11.05
C ALA A 504 -13.23 16.06 -10.88
N GLY A 505 -12.83 17.13 -10.20
CA GLY A 505 -11.42 17.43 -9.91
C GLY A 505 -10.66 18.09 -11.06
N MET A 506 -11.37 18.72 -12.00
CA MET A 506 -10.76 19.40 -13.15
C MET A 506 -10.04 20.69 -12.73
N SER A 507 -8.86 20.94 -13.31
CA SER A 507 -7.99 22.05 -12.91
C SER A 507 -8.44 23.40 -13.43
N SER A 508 -9.17 23.45 -14.56
CA SER A 508 -9.62 24.68 -15.19
C SER A 508 -10.76 24.44 -16.17
N GLU A 509 -11.47 25.51 -16.53
CA GLU A 509 -12.52 25.48 -17.56
C GLU A 509 -11.95 25.09 -18.95
N HIS A 510 -10.68 25.40 -19.21
CA HIS A 510 -10.01 24.99 -20.45
C HIS A 510 -9.93 23.46 -20.57
N VAL A 511 -9.55 22.77 -19.48
CA VAL A 511 -9.53 21.30 -19.43
C VAL A 511 -10.93 20.72 -19.61
N VAL A 512 -11.94 21.33 -18.98
CA VAL A 512 -13.35 20.93 -19.12
C VAL A 512 -13.80 21.02 -20.58
N ASN A 513 -13.54 22.14 -21.26
CA ASN A 513 -13.89 22.32 -22.67
C ASN A 513 -13.20 21.28 -23.57
N LYS A 514 -11.91 21.03 -23.35
CA LYS A 514 -11.16 20.00 -24.08
C LYS A 514 -11.77 18.60 -23.91
N LEU A 515 -12.15 18.22 -22.69
CA LEU A 515 -12.79 16.93 -22.45
C LEU A 515 -14.18 16.86 -23.10
N ARG A 516 -14.94 17.95 -23.07
CA ARG A 516 -16.24 18.05 -23.75
C ARG A 516 -16.08 17.83 -25.26
N ASP A 517 -15.08 18.44 -25.88
CA ASP A 517 -14.75 18.23 -27.29
C ASP A 517 -14.34 16.78 -27.58
N TRP A 518 -13.64 16.13 -26.65
CA TRP A 518 -13.27 14.72 -26.77
C TRP A 518 -14.49 13.81 -26.77
N PHE A 519 -15.41 13.97 -25.80
CA PHE A 519 -16.67 13.24 -25.78
C PHE A 519 -17.55 13.53 -26.99
N ALA A 520 -17.63 14.80 -27.41
CA ALA A 520 -18.41 15.19 -28.59
C ALA A 520 -17.88 14.53 -29.87
N SER A 521 -16.55 14.41 -30.03
CA SER A 521 -15.95 13.70 -31.15
C SER A 521 -16.22 12.18 -31.14
N GLU A 522 -16.57 11.64 -29.97
CA GLU A 522 -17.04 10.26 -29.80
C GLU A 522 -18.58 10.14 -29.87
N GLY A 523 -19.29 11.23 -30.20
CA GLY A 523 -20.74 11.22 -30.35
C GLY A 523 -21.54 11.23 -29.04
N ILE A 524 -20.95 11.70 -27.93
CA ILE A 524 -21.66 11.92 -26.66
C ILE A 524 -22.05 13.39 -26.53
N GLY A 525 -23.35 13.66 -26.41
CA GLY A 525 -23.88 15.01 -26.26
C GLY A 525 -23.59 15.64 -24.89
N ALA A 526 -23.51 16.97 -24.85
CA ALA A 526 -23.16 17.73 -23.65
C ALA A 526 -24.19 17.56 -22.51
N GLU A 527 -25.45 17.27 -22.85
CA GLU A 527 -26.55 17.00 -21.91
C GLU A 527 -26.35 15.73 -21.07
N ARG A 528 -25.47 14.83 -21.50
CA ARG A 528 -25.09 13.61 -20.76
C ARG A 528 -23.87 13.81 -19.87
N LEU A 529 -23.23 14.99 -19.90
CA LEU A 529 -21.97 15.25 -19.24
C LEU A 529 -22.12 16.30 -18.14
N SER A 530 -21.46 16.09 -17.00
CA SER A 530 -21.33 17.08 -15.93
C SER A 530 -19.88 17.16 -15.48
N PHE A 531 -19.38 18.39 -15.30
CA PHE A 531 -17.99 18.62 -14.92
C PHE A 531 -17.92 19.46 -13.65
N PHE A 532 -17.00 19.09 -12.76
CA PHE A 532 -16.73 19.82 -11.53
C PHE A 532 -15.24 20.13 -11.43
N THR A 533 -14.92 21.37 -11.08
CA THR A 533 -13.54 21.80 -10.82
C THR A 533 -13.06 21.28 -9.46
N ARG A 534 -11.77 21.45 -9.16
CA ARG A 534 -11.22 21.10 -7.85
C ARG A 534 -11.91 21.88 -6.73
N SER A 535 -12.22 21.17 -5.64
CA SER A 535 -12.78 21.69 -4.40
C SER A 535 -11.91 21.27 -3.21
N ASP A 536 -12.27 21.69 -1.99
CA ASP A 536 -11.72 21.09 -0.78
C ASP A 536 -12.14 19.62 -0.64
N ILE A 537 -11.51 18.92 0.31
CA ILE A 537 -11.69 17.47 0.50
C ILE A 537 -13.11 17.11 0.95
N GLY A 538 -13.79 17.96 1.73
CA GLY A 538 -15.16 17.70 2.20
C GLY A 538 -16.15 17.72 1.04
N ASP A 539 -16.12 18.79 0.24
CA ASP A 539 -16.93 18.93 -0.97
C ASP A 539 -16.59 17.84 -2.00
N TYR A 540 -15.30 17.51 -2.15
CA TYR A 540 -14.83 16.44 -3.02
C TYR A 540 -15.45 15.08 -2.64
N LEU A 541 -15.45 14.73 -1.35
CA LEU A 541 -16.04 13.48 -0.88
C LEU A 541 -17.56 13.51 -1.01
N ALA A 542 -18.20 14.64 -0.68
CA ALA A 542 -19.65 14.80 -0.80
C ALA A 542 -20.16 14.64 -2.24
N MET A 543 -19.38 15.03 -3.26
CA MET A 543 -19.76 14.87 -4.67
C MET A 543 -20.00 13.42 -5.10
N HIS A 544 -19.46 12.42 -4.39
CA HIS A 544 -19.69 11.01 -4.69
C HIS A 544 -21.17 10.60 -4.55
N ARG A 545 -21.98 11.37 -3.82
CA ARG A 545 -23.45 11.18 -3.74
C ARG A 545 -24.17 11.34 -5.09
N LEU A 546 -23.52 11.96 -6.07
CA LEU A 546 -24.06 12.20 -7.41
C LEU A 546 -23.75 11.06 -8.39
N VAL A 547 -22.98 10.05 -7.97
CA VAL A 547 -22.46 8.98 -8.83
C VAL A 547 -22.94 7.62 -8.34
N ASP A 548 -23.30 6.74 -9.26
CA ASP A 548 -23.70 5.36 -8.99
C ASP A 548 -22.53 4.39 -9.09
N VAL A 549 -21.71 4.53 -10.13
CA VAL A 549 -20.54 3.69 -10.40
C VAL A 549 -19.40 4.57 -10.90
N CYS A 550 -18.22 4.42 -10.32
CA CYS A 550 -17.03 5.08 -10.84
C CYS A 550 -16.42 4.29 -12.01
N LEU A 551 -15.92 4.99 -13.02
CA LEU A 551 -15.10 4.42 -14.09
C LEU A 551 -13.65 4.84 -13.87
N ASP A 552 -12.77 3.84 -13.81
CA ASP A 552 -11.36 4.05 -13.60
C ASP A 552 -10.61 4.34 -14.92
N THR A 553 -9.43 4.95 -14.79
CA THR A 553 -8.54 5.27 -15.89
C THR A 553 -7.56 4.13 -16.18
N PHE A 554 -7.04 4.06 -17.39
CA PHE A 554 -6.01 3.10 -17.80
C PHE A 554 -5.01 3.78 -18.77
N PRO A 555 -3.75 3.33 -18.84
CA PRO A 555 -3.13 2.26 -18.06
C PRO A 555 -2.79 2.68 -16.62
N TYR A 556 -3.10 3.91 -16.21
CA TYR A 556 -2.77 4.42 -14.88
C TYR A 556 -4.05 4.68 -14.07
N PRO A 557 -4.55 3.69 -13.30
CA PRO A 557 -5.78 3.79 -12.51
C PRO A 557 -5.69 4.74 -11.30
N GLY A 558 -6.83 4.96 -10.67
CA GLY A 558 -6.97 5.59 -9.36
C GLY A 558 -6.33 4.74 -8.26
N GLY A 559 -5.56 5.38 -7.39
CA GLY A 559 -5.12 4.82 -6.11
C GLY A 559 -6.03 5.34 -5.01
N THR A 560 -5.60 6.41 -4.33
CA THR A 560 -6.40 7.12 -3.31
C THR A 560 -7.78 7.54 -3.81
N THR A 561 -7.91 7.92 -5.08
CA THR A 561 -9.21 8.26 -5.69
C THR A 561 -10.19 7.09 -5.63
N THR A 562 -9.73 5.89 -5.94
CA THR A 562 -10.54 4.66 -5.87
C THR A 562 -10.88 4.32 -4.43
N CYS A 563 -9.92 4.42 -3.50
CA CYS A 563 -10.19 4.25 -2.08
C CYS A 563 -11.26 5.23 -1.55
N HIS A 564 -11.21 6.51 -1.97
CA HIS A 564 -12.23 7.49 -1.63
C HIS A 564 -13.60 7.11 -2.19
N ALA A 565 -13.67 6.66 -3.44
CA ALA A 565 -14.93 6.23 -4.05
C ALA A 565 -15.56 5.07 -3.28
N LEU A 566 -14.79 4.02 -2.98
CA LEU A 566 -15.27 2.88 -2.18
C LEU A 566 -15.66 3.31 -0.77
N TRP A 567 -14.89 4.19 -0.13
CA TRP A 567 -15.21 4.72 1.20
C TRP A 567 -16.52 5.52 1.22
N MET A 568 -16.85 6.18 0.10
CA MET A 568 -18.11 6.89 -0.11
C MET A 568 -19.25 6.00 -0.63
N GLY A 569 -19.05 4.67 -0.69
CA GLY A 569 -20.05 3.71 -1.13
C GLY A 569 -20.22 3.64 -2.65
N VAL A 570 -19.29 4.15 -3.44
CA VAL A 570 -19.38 4.12 -4.90
C VAL A 570 -18.45 3.04 -5.44
N PRO A 571 -18.97 1.90 -5.94
CA PRO A 571 -18.14 0.87 -6.55
C PRO A 571 -17.45 1.42 -7.81
N THR A 572 -16.25 0.95 -8.09
CA THR A 572 -15.45 1.42 -9.23
C THR A 572 -15.22 0.27 -10.20
N LEU A 573 -15.54 0.45 -11.48
CA LEU A 573 -15.18 -0.46 -12.57
C LEU A 573 -13.80 -0.07 -13.09
N THR A 574 -12.83 -1.00 -13.01
CA THR A 574 -11.45 -0.79 -13.44
C THR A 574 -11.03 -1.83 -14.47
N MET A 575 -9.91 -1.59 -15.15
CA MET A 575 -9.30 -2.54 -16.06
C MET A 575 -7.88 -2.85 -15.60
N THR A 576 -7.59 -4.12 -15.34
CA THR A 576 -6.27 -4.55 -14.90
C THR A 576 -5.29 -4.60 -16.08
N GLY A 577 -4.02 -4.32 -15.83
CA GLY A 577 -2.97 -4.36 -16.85
C GLY A 577 -1.76 -5.21 -16.49
N ALA A 578 -0.73 -5.11 -17.33
CA ALA A 578 0.48 -5.94 -17.28
C ALA A 578 1.59 -5.42 -16.36
N THR A 579 1.53 -4.15 -15.92
CA THR A 579 2.55 -3.51 -15.06
C THR A 579 1.98 -3.26 -13.66
N LEU A 580 2.85 -3.11 -12.66
CA LEU A 580 2.43 -2.78 -11.29
C LEU A 580 1.52 -1.55 -11.25
N ALA A 581 1.91 -0.45 -11.92
CA ALA A 581 1.11 0.77 -12.01
C ALA A 581 -0.32 0.52 -12.52
N SER A 582 -0.47 -0.31 -13.55
CA SER A 582 -1.77 -0.63 -14.18
C SER A 582 -2.67 -1.57 -13.38
N ARG A 583 -2.19 -2.06 -12.23
CA ARG A 583 -2.91 -3.03 -11.39
C ARG A 583 -3.42 -2.42 -10.08
N ILE A 584 -3.06 -1.17 -9.77
CA ILE A 584 -3.40 -0.53 -8.49
C ILE A 584 -4.92 -0.49 -8.27
N GLY A 585 -5.69 -0.11 -9.29
CA GLY A 585 -7.16 -0.09 -9.19
C GLY A 585 -7.72 -1.48 -8.90
N ALA A 586 -7.29 -2.50 -9.66
CA ALA A 586 -7.69 -3.89 -9.46
C ALA A 586 -7.33 -4.39 -8.05
N THR A 587 -6.12 -4.07 -7.57
CA THR A 587 -5.64 -4.42 -6.22
C THR A 587 -6.56 -3.89 -5.13
N ILE A 588 -7.01 -2.64 -5.24
CA ILE A 588 -7.92 -2.04 -4.27
C ILE A 588 -9.29 -2.75 -4.29
N LEU A 589 -9.77 -3.14 -5.46
CA LEU A 589 -11.03 -3.88 -5.60
C LEU A 589 -10.94 -5.31 -5.05
N GLU A 590 -9.78 -5.98 -5.16
CA GLU A 590 -9.53 -7.29 -4.53
C GLU A 590 -9.68 -7.19 -3.01
N TYR A 591 -9.09 -6.16 -2.37
CA TYR A 591 -9.26 -5.96 -0.92
C TYR A 591 -10.71 -5.73 -0.50
N ALA A 592 -11.51 -5.10 -1.36
CA ALA A 592 -12.91 -4.81 -1.08
C ALA A 592 -13.86 -5.95 -1.46
N ASP A 593 -13.36 -7.05 -2.04
CA ASP A 593 -14.15 -8.17 -2.59
C ASP A 593 -15.07 -7.73 -3.76
N LEU A 594 -14.48 -7.03 -4.74
CA LEU A 594 -15.13 -6.53 -5.97
C LEU A 594 -14.44 -7.07 -7.24
N THR A 595 -14.06 -8.34 -7.26
CA THR A 595 -13.42 -9.00 -8.42
C THR A 595 -14.25 -8.90 -9.70
N ASP A 596 -15.58 -8.93 -9.59
CA ASP A 596 -16.49 -8.72 -10.73
C ASP A 596 -16.38 -7.34 -11.38
N PHE A 597 -15.83 -6.34 -10.69
CA PHE A 597 -15.59 -4.99 -11.20
C PHE A 597 -14.18 -4.80 -11.79
N ILE A 598 -13.41 -5.88 -11.91
CA ILE A 598 -12.07 -5.88 -12.53
C ILE A 598 -12.21 -6.46 -13.93
N ALA A 599 -12.06 -5.63 -14.96
CA ALA A 599 -12.04 -6.06 -16.35
C ALA A 599 -10.62 -6.48 -16.77
N VAL A 600 -10.51 -7.53 -17.60
CA VAL A 600 -9.21 -7.98 -18.14
C VAL A 600 -8.80 -7.28 -19.43
N ASP A 601 -9.78 -6.75 -20.16
CA ASP A 601 -9.58 -5.96 -21.38
C ASP A 601 -10.76 -5.01 -21.65
N ALA A 602 -10.69 -4.28 -22.77
CA ALA A 602 -11.70 -3.30 -23.14
C ALA A 602 -13.08 -3.92 -23.45
N GLU A 603 -13.13 -5.14 -24.01
CA GLU A 603 -14.40 -5.79 -24.31
C GLU A 603 -15.07 -6.25 -23.03
N ASP A 604 -14.31 -6.89 -22.14
CA ASP A 604 -14.78 -7.29 -20.81
C ASP A 604 -15.23 -6.08 -19.98
N PHE A 605 -14.52 -4.94 -20.07
CA PHE A 605 -14.92 -3.69 -19.44
C PHE A 605 -16.31 -3.24 -19.90
N LEU A 606 -16.59 -3.33 -21.21
CA LEU A 606 -17.90 -2.98 -21.76
C LEU A 606 -18.99 -3.95 -21.32
N GLN A 607 -18.71 -5.26 -21.31
CA GLN A 607 -19.68 -6.27 -20.87
C GLN A 607 -20.03 -6.12 -19.39
N LYS A 608 -19.02 -5.99 -18.52
CA LYS A 608 -19.20 -5.74 -17.09
C LYS A 608 -19.92 -4.43 -16.84
N GLY A 609 -19.52 -3.34 -17.51
CA GLY A 609 -20.20 -2.05 -17.42
C GLY A 609 -21.69 -2.13 -17.73
N LYS A 610 -22.08 -2.79 -18.83
CA LYS A 610 -23.49 -3.01 -19.20
C LYS A 610 -24.25 -3.85 -18.17
N SER A 611 -23.61 -4.90 -17.66
CA SER A 611 -24.21 -5.81 -16.67
C SER A 611 -24.47 -5.08 -15.35
N ILE A 612 -23.46 -4.39 -14.83
CA ILE A 612 -23.51 -3.62 -13.58
C ILE A 612 -24.58 -2.53 -13.65
N SER A 613 -24.70 -1.82 -14.78
CA SER A 613 -25.73 -0.78 -14.95
C SER A 613 -27.18 -1.29 -14.85
N LYS A 614 -27.43 -2.59 -14.98
CA LYS A 614 -28.77 -3.19 -14.88
C LYS A 614 -29.08 -3.72 -13.48
N ASP A 615 -28.05 -3.97 -12.67
CA ASP A 615 -28.19 -4.60 -11.36
C ASP A 615 -28.27 -3.56 -10.23
N ILE A 616 -29.39 -2.84 -10.19
CA ILE A 616 -29.64 -1.77 -9.22
C ILE A 616 -29.63 -2.30 -7.79
N ALA A 617 -30.20 -3.48 -7.56
CA ALA A 617 -30.25 -4.08 -6.23
C ALA A 617 -28.84 -4.34 -5.68
N ARG A 618 -27.96 -4.94 -6.48
CA ARG A 618 -26.56 -5.15 -6.09
C ARG A 618 -25.82 -3.84 -5.82
N LEU A 619 -26.04 -2.81 -6.65
CA LEU A 619 -25.40 -1.50 -6.45
C LEU A 619 -25.85 -0.81 -5.15
N ILE A 620 -27.12 -0.93 -4.75
CA ILE A 620 -27.63 -0.45 -3.45
C ILE A 620 -26.94 -1.18 -2.30
N THR A 621 -26.86 -2.52 -2.36
CA THR A 621 -26.20 -3.33 -1.34
C THR A 621 -24.71 -3.01 -1.22
N LEU A 622 -24.01 -2.88 -2.35
CA LEU A 622 -22.59 -2.48 -2.35
C LEU A 622 -22.41 -1.10 -1.72
N ARG A 623 -23.25 -0.12 -2.10
CA ARG A 623 -23.18 1.22 -1.53
C ARG A 623 -23.29 1.24 -0.02
N GLY A 624 -24.21 0.47 0.55
CA GLY A 624 -24.36 0.36 2.01
C GLY A 624 -23.22 -0.37 2.73
N THR A 625 -22.48 -1.27 2.06
CA THR A 625 -21.52 -2.18 2.72
C THR A 625 -20.05 -1.86 2.46
N LEU A 626 -19.72 -1.15 1.38
CA LEU A 626 -18.34 -0.91 0.93
C LEU A 626 -17.44 -0.26 1.98
N ARG A 627 -17.98 0.69 2.77
CA ARG A 627 -17.21 1.35 3.85
C ARG A 627 -16.75 0.34 4.91
N THR A 628 -17.64 -0.57 5.31
CA THR A 628 -17.33 -1.65 6.27
C THR A 628 -16.35 -2.65 5.68
N ARG A 629 -16.52 -3.04 4.40
CA ARG A 629 -15.58 -3.93 3.70
C ARG A 629 -14.17 -3.35 3.68
N MET A 630 -14.02 -2.08 3.30
CA MET A 630 -12.73 -1.38 3.30
C MET A 630 -12.09 -1.37 4.70
N LYS A 631 -12.86 -1.02 5.74
CA LYS A 631 -12.38 -1.00 7.13
C LYS A 631 -11.88 -2.37 7.60
N ASN A 632 -12.56 -3.44 7.22
CA ASN A 632 -12.24 -4.80 7.65
C ASN A 632 -11.17 -5.47 6.77
N SER A 633 -10.88 -4.93 5.59
CA SER A 633 -9.82 -5.43 4.73
C SER A 633 -8.41 -5.04 5.22
N PRO A 634 -7.34 -5.71 4.76
CA PRO A 634 -5.96 -5.36 5.14
C PRO A 634 -5.58 -3.89 4.91
N ILE A 635 -6.12 -3.23 3.87
CA ILE A 635 -5.84 -1.81 3.60
C ILE A 635 -6.38 -0.89 4.71
N GLY A 636 -7.42 -1.31 5.44
CA GLY A 636 -8.00 -0.59 6.56
C GLY A 636 -7.33 -0.86 7.92
N GLN A 637 -6.30 -1.71 7.95
CA GLN A 637 -5.66 -2.19 9.18
C GLN A 637 -4.15 -1.85 9.23
N PRO A 638 -3.76 -0.61 9.57
CA PRO A 638 -2.35 -0.21 9.64
C PRO A 638 -1.49 -1.11 10.54
N ALA A 639 -2.03 -1.61 11.66
CA ALA A 639 -1.32 -2.51 12.56
C ALA A 639 -0.92 -3.83 11.89
N LEU A 640 -1.78 -4.40 11.04
CA LEU A 640 -1.50 -5.62 10.29
C LEU A 640 -0.37 -5.40 9.27
N ILE A 641 -0.39 -4.26 8.60
CA ILE A 641 0.66 -3.87 7.64
C ILE A 641 1.98 -3.66 8.38
N ALA A 642 1.98 -2.96 9.52
CA ALA A 642 3.16 -2.75 10.34
C ALA A 642 3.76 -4.08 10.85
N ALA A 643 2.93 -5.01 11.31
CA ALA A 643 3.38 -6.35 11.69
C ALA A 643 3.99 -7.11 10.50
N GLY A 644 3.37 -7.02 9.31
CA GLY A 644 3.94 -7.58 8.08
C GLY A 644 5.27 -6.95 7.69
N VAL A 645 5.45 -5.64 7.91
CA VAL A 645 6.73 -4.96 7.68
C VAL A 645 7.78 -5.44 8.69
N ASP A 646 7.46 -5.52 9.99
CA ASP A 646 8.40 -6.01 11.01
C ASP A 646 8.89 -7.44 10.69
N ASP A 647 7.95 -8.35 10.37
CA ASP A 647 8.24 -9.70 9.90
C ASP A 647 9.13 -9.71 8.65
N ALA A 648 8.71 -8.97 7.61
CA ALA A 648 9.44 -8.85 6.36
C ALA A 648 10.90 -8.44 6.57
N LEU A 649 11.12 -7.37 7.37
CA LEU A 649 12.44 -6.83 7.66
C LEU A 649 13.28 -7.82 8.48
N ARG A 650 12.67 -8.52 9.45
CA ARG A 650 13.34 -9.56 10.24
C ARG A 650 13.79 -10.73 9.37
N THR A 651 12.90 -11.22 8.50
CA THR A 651 13.17 -12.36 7.62
C THR A 651 14.33 -12.08 6.66
N ILE A 652 14.33 -10.93 5.99
CA ILE A 652 15.43 -10.58 5.06
C ILE A 652 16.74 -10.35 5.79
N TRP A 653 16.71 -9.83 7.01
CA TRP A 653 17.89 -9.67 7.85
C TRP A 653 18.51 -11.01 8.22
N GLN A 654 17.69 -11.95 8.70
CA GLN A 654 18.14 -13.31 9.01
C GLN A 654 18.75 -14.01 7.79
N HIS A 655 18.14 -13.85 6.62
CA HIS A 655 18.68 -14.36 5.36
C HIS A 655 20.06 -13.75 5.05
N TRP A 656 20.23 -12.44 5.24
CA TRP A 656 21.52 -11.78 5.03
C TRP A 656 22.58 -12.28 6.02
N CYS A 657 22.27 -12.39 7.31
CA CYS A 657 23.17 -12.95 8.32
C CYS A 657 23.64 -14.36 7.94
N ALA A 658 22.72 -15.19 7.47
CA ALA A 658 22.95 -16.57 7.04
C ALA A 658 23.54 -16.71 5.61
N ASN A 659 23.84 -15.61 4.91
CA ASN A 659 24.29 -15.60 3.51
C ASN A 659 23.37 -16.37 2.53
N LEU A 660 22.06 -16.34 2.79
CA LEU A 660 21.08 -16.95 1.91
C LEU A 660 20.79 -16.07 0.69
N PRO A 661 20.43 -16.67 -0.46
CA PRO A 661 20.07 -15.91 -1.65
C PRO A 661 18.79 -15.10 -1.42
N ARG A 662 18.74 -13.92 -2.04
CA ARG A 662 17.53 -13.08 -2.09
C ARG A 662 16.46 -13.76 -2.94
N VAL A 663 15.27 -13.94 -2.37
CA VAL A 663 14.12 -14.57 -3.04
C VAL A 663 12.87 -13.73 -2.84
N SER A 664 11.95 -13.74 -3.80
CA SER A 664 10.63 -13.14 -3.62
C SER A 664 9.81 -14.02 -2.69
N PHE A 665 9.09 -13.43 -1.73
CA PHE A 665 8.23 -14.17 -0.79
C PHE A 665 7.07 -13.29 -0.31
N GLU A 666 6.21 -13.89 0.51
CA GLU A 666 5.10 -13.21 1.16
C GLU A 666 5.30 -13.23 2.67
N ALA A 667 5.26 -12.05 3.28
CA ALA A 667 5.31 -11.86 4.71
C ALA A 667 3.96 -12.28 5.30
N ASN A 668 3.98 -13.12 6.33
CA ASN A 668 2.77 -13.63 6.95
C ASN A 668 2.80 -13.47 8.47
N PRO A 669 2.40 -12.30 8.99
CA PRO A 669 2.48 -12.00 10.42
C PRO A 669 1.67 -12.97 11.31
N GLN A 670 0.78 -13.80 10.74
CA GLN A 670 0.02 -14.83 11.45
C GLN A 670 0.70 -16.21 11.44
N GLN A 671 1.53 -16.52 10.43
CA GLN A 671 2.35 -17.74 10.37
C GLN A 671 3.76 -17.55 10.95
N SER A 672 4.15 -16.30 11.23
CA SER A 672 5.42 -15.84 11.81
C SER A 672 5.71 -16.28 13.26
N SER A 673 5.27 -17.48 13.66
CA SER A 673 5.47 -17.99 15.04
C SER A 673 6.10 -19.37 15.16
N LEU A 674 6.40 -20.09 14.07
CA LEU A 674 7.01 -21.44 14.13
C LEU A 674 8.21 -21.60 13.19
N MET A 675 8.10 -21.16 11.93
CA MET A 675 9.17 -21.29 10.92
C MET A 675 10.31 -20.26 11.11
N GLU A 676 10.00 -19.06 11.59
CA GLU A 676 10.95 -17.94 11.78
C GLU A 676 11.87 -18.10 13.00
N ARG A 677 11.44 -18.87 14.00
CA ARG A 677 12.31 -19.31 15.11
C ARG A 677 13.28 -20.39 14.63
N ALA A 678 12.85 -21.28 13.75
CA ALA A 678 13.71 -22.32 13.15
C ALA A 678 14.85 -21.72 12.29
N ILE A 679 14.60 -20.61 11.60
CA ILE A 679 15.62 -19.90 10.80
C ILE A 679 16.56 -19.07 11.69
N SER A 680 16.08 -18.54 12.81
CA SER A 680 16.88 -17.77 13.77
C SER A 680 18.00 -18.58 14.45
N LEU A 681 17.90 -19.91 14.54
CA LEU A 681 18.92 -20.77 15.18
C LEU A 681 19.89 -21.45 14.22
N LYS A 682 19.80 -21.17 12.91
CA LYS A 682 20.79 -21.62 11.91
C LYS A 682 22.22 -21.07 12.13
N ALA A 683 22.40 -20.17 13.11
CA ALA A 683 23.68 -19.52 13.44
C ALA A 683 24.46 -20.16 14.61
N LEU A 684 23.92 -21.16 15.30
CA LEU A 684 24.66 -21.89 16.35
C LEU A 684 25.33 -23.13 15.77
N HIS A 685 26.49 -22.93 15.11
CA HIS A 685 27.49 -23.99 15.04
C HIS A 685 28.03 -24.21 16.46
N ASP A 686 28.23 -25.47 16.87
CA ASP A 686 28.63 -25.95 18.20
C ASP A 686 27.54 -26.09 19.28
N VAL A 687 26.34 -26.57 18.91
CA VAL A 687 25.48 -27.19 19.91
C VAL A 687 25.95 -28.63 20.16
N ASN A 688 26.55 -28.88 21.33
CA ASN A 688 26.78 -30.25 21.81
C ASN A 688 25.42 -30.97 21.90
N SER A 689 25.17 -31.89 20.97
CA SER A 689 23.86 -32.51 20.73
C SER A 689 23.27 -33.15 21.99
N ASP A 690 24.12 -33.70 22.85
CA ASP A 690 23.68 -34.42 24.05
C ASP A 690 23.24 -33.46 25.16
N ALA A 691 24.00 -32.37 25.38
CA ALA A 691 23.64 -31.37 26.38
C ALA A 691 22.38 -30.58 25.98
N ALA A 692 22.26 -30.27 24.69
CA ALA A 692 21.08 -29.58 24.17
C ALA A 692 19.84 -30.47 24.16
N LEU A 693 20.00 -31.78 23.94
CA LEU A 693 18.87 -32.70 24.02
C LEU A 693 18.32 -32.79 25.44
N VAL A 694 19.20 -32.88 26.45
CA VAL A 694 18.80 -32.87 27.86
C VAL A 694 18.04 -31.59 28.19
N LEU A 695 18.59 -30.45 27.81
CA LEU A 695 17.95 -29.15 28.03
C LEU A 695 16.60 -29.04 27.30
N ALA A 696 16.53 -29.51 26.04
CA ALA A 696 15.29 -29.51 25.26
C ALA A 696 14.17 -30.30 25.95
N ILE A 697 14.53 -31.47 26.51
CA ILE A 697 13.60 -32.32 27.25
C ILE A 697 13.16 -31.65 28.56
N GLU A 698 14.07 -31.00 29.29
CA GLU A 698 13.74 -30.24 30.51
C GLU A 698 12.78 -29.08 30.22
N HIS A 699 13.01 -28.32 29.14
CA HIS A 699 12.09 -27.27 28.71
C HIS A 699 10.73 -27.84 28.30
N HIS A 700 10.72 -28.96 27.56
CA HIS A 700 9.48 -29.61 27.12
C HIS A 700 8.66 -30.08 28.33
N GLN A 701 9.29 -30.75 29.30
CA GLN A 701 8.65 -31.23 30.53
C GLN A 701 8.14 -30.10 31.41
N ALA A 702 8.82 -28.95 31.40
CA ALA A 702 8.42 -27.77 32.17
C ALA A 702 7.37 -26.90 31.47
N GLY A 703 6.80 -27.33 30.33
CA GLY A 703 5.80 -26.58 29.57
C GLY A 703 6.35 -25.36 28.82
N ARG A 704 7.68 -25.20 28.76
CA ARG A 704 8.38 -24.17 28.00
C ARG A 704 8.55 -24.65 26.55
N LEU A 705 7.41 -24.76 25.86
CA LEU A 705 7.31 -25.43 24.55
C LEU A 705 8.14 -24.74 23.47
N VAL A 706 8.22 -23.40 23.51
CA VAL A 706 8.97 -22.60 22.55
C VAL A 706 10.48 -22.87 22.63
N GLU A 707 11.01 -22.93 23.85
CA GLU A 707 12.41 -23.20 24.12
C GLU A 707 12.78 -24.67 23.82
N ALA A 708 11.84 -25.58 24.07
CA ALA A 708 12.01 -26.99 23.73
C ALA A 708 12.06 -27.22 22.21
N GLU A 709 11.10 -26.67 21.47
CA GLU A 709 11.03 -26.70 20.02
C GLU A 709 12.32 -26.16 19.38
N THR A 710 12.76 -25.00 19.86
CA THR A 710 14.00 -24.34 19.48
C THR A 710 15.20 -25.28 19.54
N LEU A 711 15.37 -25.99 20.67
CA LEU A 711 16.50 -26.89 20.87
C LEU A 711 16.35 -28.18 20.06
N TYR A 712 15.14 -28.73 19.91
CA TYR A 712 14.91 -29.91 19.06
C TYR A 712 15.23 -29.62 17.59
N LEU A 713 14.78 -28.49 17.05
CA LEU A 713 15.06 -28.11 15.66
C LEU A 713 16.55 -27.85 15.43
N ALA A 714 17.26 -27.27 16.40
CA ALA A 714 18.72 -27.10 16.31
C ALA A 714 19.44 -28.46 16.21
N ILE A 715 19.02 -29.45 17.01
CA ILE A 715 19.56 -30.82 16.96
C ILE A 715 19.22 -31.48 15.62
N ILE A 716 17.96 -31.44 15.18
CA ILE A 716 17.52 -32.02 13.90
C ILE A 716 18.24 -31.36 12.71
N HIS A 717 18.53 -30.07 12.78
CA HIS A 717 19.28 -29.40 11.72
C HIS A 717 20.73 -29.90 11.62
N SER A 718 21.39 -30.10 12.77
CA SER A 718 22.75 -30.66 12.82
C SER A 718 22.82 -32.13 12.41
N HIS A 719 21.79 -32.90 12.78
CA HIS A 719 21.67 -34.33 12.55
C HIS A 719 20.22 -34.66 12.17
N SER A 720 19.91 -34.61 10.87
CA SER A 720 18.53 -34.76 10.36
C SER A 720 17.85 -36.06 10.78
N GLU A 721 18.63 -37.12 10.98
CA GLU A 721 18.14 -38.45 11.41
C GLU A 721 18.23 -38.66 12.94
N HIS A 722 18.45 -37.61 13.73
CA HIS A 722 18.56 -37.74 15.18
C HIS A 722 17.22 -38.20 15.80
N ALA A 723 17.15 -39.47 16.17
CA ALA A 723 15.91 -40.17 16.44
C ALA A 723 15.08 -39.56 17.59
N ILE A 724 15.72 -39.22 18.73
CA ILE A 724 15.02 -38.71 19.93
C ILE A 724 14.50 -37.28 19.71
N ALA A 725 15.29 -36.42 19.08
CA ALA A 725 14.91 -35.04 18.78
C ALA A 725 13.74 -35.00 17.79
N ASN A 726 13.78 -35.82 16.72
CA ASN A 726 12.67 -35.98 15.78
C ASN A 726 11.41 -36.52 16.48
N HIS A 727 11.55 -37.50 17.37
CA HIS A 727 10.41 -38.04 18.12
C HIS A 727 9.76 -36.97 19.02
N ASN A 728 10.56 -36.26 19.81
CA ASN A 728 10.07 -35.24 20.73
C ASN A 728 9.52 -34.00 20.00
N MET A 729 10.08 -33.65 18.84
CA MET A 729 9.55 -32.59 17.98
C MET A 729 8.17 -32.99 17.40
N GLY A 730 8.03 -34.24 16.97
CA GLY A 730 6.75 -34.78 16.53
C GLY A 730 5.69 -34.80 17.64
N LEU A 731 6.08 -35.16 18.87
CA LEU A 731 5.20 -35.09 20.04
C LEU A 731 4.79 -33.65 20.37
N LEU A 732 5.74 -32.72 20.33
CA LEU A 732 5.51 -31.29 20.59
C LEU A 732 4.56 -30.68 19.55
N ALA A 733 4.77 -30.98 18.26
CA ALA A 733 3.86 -30.57 17.19
C ALA A 733 2.44 -31.13 17.40
N GLY A 734 2.33 -32.38 17.83
CA GLY A 734 1.05 -32.99 18.21
C GLY A 734 0.37 -32.33 19.41
N GLN A 735 1.13 -31.92 20.43
CA GLN A 735 0.60 -31.19 21.60
C GLN A 735 0.05 -29.80 21.23
N LEU A 736 0.64 -29.16 20.22
CA LEU A 736 0.21 -27.86 19.71
C LEU A 736 -0.93 -27.94 18.68
N GLY A 737 -1.44 -29.14 18.37
CA GLY A 737 -2.53 -29.36 17.42
C GLY A 737 -2.11 -29.46 15.94
N PHE A 738 -0.81 -29.42 15.66
CA PHE A 738 -0.26 -29.54 14.30
C PHE A 738 -0.04 -31.02 13.91
N HIS A 739 -1.12 -31.80 13.94
CA HIS A 739 -1.05 -33.27 13.78
C HIS A 739 -0.48 -33.73 12.43
N ASN A 740 -0.73 -32.98 11.34
CA ASN A 740 -0.16 -33.29 10.02
C ASN A 740 1.35 -33.01 9.96
N ASP A 741 1.81 -31.93 10.60
CA ASP A 741 3.22 -31.53 10.62
C ASP A 741 4.07 -32.43 11.54
N ALA A 742 3.44 -33.13 12.48
CA ALA A 742 4.10 -34.13 13.33
C ALA A 742 4.53 -35.39 12.55
N LEU A 743 3.79 -35.78 11.51
CA LEU A 743 3.97 -37.07 10.81
C LEU A 743 5.37 -37.24 10.19
N PRO A 744 5.95 -36.25 9.48
CA PRO A 744 7.30 -36.39 8.92
C PRO A 744 8.37 -36.60 9.99
N TYR A 745 8.31 -35.88 11.12
CA TYR A 745 9.28 -36.03 12.21
C TYR A 745 9.17 -37.40 12.89
N LEU A 746 7.95 -37.84 13.22
CA LEU A 746 7.73 -39.15 13.84
C LEU A 746 8.14 -40.30 12.90
N ARG A 747 7.89 -40.17 11.60
CA ARG A 747 8.36 -41.14 10.59
C ARG A 747 9.87 -41.18 10.51
N THR A 748 10.55 -40.03 10.51
CA THR A 748 12.02 -39.96 10.50
C THR A 748 12.62 -40.59 11.76
N ALA A 749 12.04 -40.31 12.94
CA ALA A 749 12.45 -40.95 14.20
C ALA A 749 12.32 -42.47 14.14
N LEU A 750 11.18 -42.98 13.66
CA LEU A 750 10.92 -44.40 13.50
C LEU A 750 11.84 -45.07 12.48
N THR A 751 12.18 -44.36 11.40
CA THR A 751 13.11 -44.86 10.38
C THR A 751 14.53 -44.96 10.94
N ALA A 752 14.94 -43.99 11.75
CA ALA A 752 16.27 -43.95 12.37
C ALA A 752 16.45 -45.00 13.47
N ARG A 753 15.40 -45.30 14.25
CA ARG A 753 15.39 -46.39 15.26
C ARG A 753 14.08 -47.19 15.18
N PRO A 754 14.03 -48.24 14.33
CA PRO A 754 12.84 -49.06 14.12
C PRO A 754 12.60 -50.09 15.23
N ASP A 755 13.48 -50.16 16.23
CA ASP A 755 13.45 -51.03 17.39
C ASP A 755 12.81 -50.39 18.62
N GLU A 756 12.44 -49.10 18.55
CA GLU A 756 11.84 -48.35 19.66
C GLU A 756 10.30 -48.35 19.60
N ASN A 757 9.68 -49.06 20.55
CA ASN A 757 8.23 -49.22 20.65
C ASN A 757 7.46 -47.90 20.73
N GLN A 758 8.01 -46.94 21.48
CA GLN A 758 7.38 -45.65 21.70
C GLN A 758 7.18 -44.88 20.39
N PHE A 759 8.05 -45.09 19.39
CA PHE A 759 7.99 -44.35 18.13
C PHE A 759 6.84 -44.85 17.25
N TYR A 760 6.57 -46.16 17.23
CA TYR A 760 5.40 -46.73 16.57
C TYR A 760 4.09 -46.22 17.21
N LEU A 761 4.04 -46.15 18.55
CA LEU A 761 2.86 -45.66 19.27
C LEU A 761 2.56 -44.20 18.91
N SER A 762 3.56 -43.32 19.02
CA SER A 762 3.38 -41.90 18.72
C SER A 762 3.05 -41.65 17.25
N TYR A 763 3.67 -42.39 16.33
CA TYR A 763 3.38 -42.25 14.91
C TYR A 763 1.97 -42.75 14.55
N ALA A 764 1.57 -43.91 15.05
CA ALA A 764 0.22 -44.44 14.82
C ALA A 764 -0.87 -43.55 15.44
N GLN A 765 -0.61 -42.97 16.62
CA GLN A 765 -1.53 -42.04 17.26
C GLN A 765 -1.69 -40.74 16.46
N ALA A 766 -0.61 -40.19 15.91
CA ALA A 766 -0.66 -39.03 15.03
C ALA A 766 -1.39 -39.34 13.70
N LEU A 767 -1.21 -40.54 13.15
CA LEU A 767 -1.97 -41.00 11.96
C LEU A 767 -3.47 -41.11 12.24
N MET A 768 -3.86 -41.59 13.43
CA MET A 768 -5.27 -41.62 13.83
C MET A 768 -5.87 -40.22 14.01
N GLN A 769 -5.09 -39.25 14.50
CA GLN A 769 -5.54 -37.85 14.66
C GLN A 769 -5.68 -37.10 13.32
N THR A 770 -5.08 -37.62 12.26
CA THR A 770 -5.15 -37.05 10.89
C THR A 770 -6.08 -37.84 9.97
N ASP A 771 -6.96 -38.66 10.55
CA ASP A 771 -7.93 -39.54 9.87
C ASP A 771 -7.31 -40.58 8.92
N GLN A 772 -6.03 -40.89 9.11
CA GLN A 772 -5.31 -41.93 8.36
C GLN A 772 -5.35 -43.28 9.11
N VAL A 773 -6.54 -43.69 9.57
CA VAL A 773 -6.75 -44.86 10.45
C VAL A 773 -6.23 -46.15 9.79
N GLN A 774 -6.40 -46.32 8.48
CA GLN A 774 -5.89 -47.51 7.77
C GLN A 774 -4.35 -47.56 7.74
N ALA A 775 -3.68 -46.41 7.63
CA ALA A 775 -2.22 -46.33 7.71
C ALA A 775 -1.74 -46.63 9.14
N ALA A 776 -2.44 -46.13 10.16
CA ALA A 776 -2.16 -46.45 11.55
C ALA A 776 -2.27 -47.96 11.85
N ILE A 777 -3.32 -48.62 11.34
CA ILE A 777 -3.47 -50.10 11.45
C ILE A 777 -2.28 -50.81 10.81
N SER A 778 -1.86 -50.38 9.61
CA SER A 778 -0.72 -50.98 8.90
C SER A 778 0.57 -50.86 9.71
N VAL A 779 0.88 -49.66 10.21
CA VAL A 779 2.10 -49.40 11.02
C VAL A 779 2.11 -50.24 12.30
N LEU A 780 0.96 -50.39 12.96
CA LEU A 780 0.83 -51.18 14.19
C LEU A 780 0.95 -52.69 13.94
N CYS A 781 0.39 -53.19 12.83
CA CYS A 781 0.57 -54.58 12.42
C CYS A 781 2.04 -54.87 12.07
N ASP A 782 2.68 -54.00 11.28
CA ASP A 782 4.09 -54.12 10.92
C ASP A 782 5.00 -54.13 12.17
N ALA A 783 4.69 -53.34 13.20
CA ALA A 783 5.42 -53.35 14.47
C ALA A 783 5.34 -54.71 15.17
N ILE A 784 4.13 -55.27 15.30
CA ILE A 784 3.90 -56.58 15.94
C ILE A 784 4.64 -57.69 15.18
N GLU A 785 4.60 -57.68 13.84
CA GLU A 785 5.29 -58.67 13.01
C GLU A 785 6.82 -58.58 13.13
N ARG A 786 7.36 -57.38 13.40
CA ARG A 786 8.79 -57.14 13.67
C ARG A 786 9.23 -57.49 15.09
N GLY A 787 8.36 -58.10 15.90
CA GLY A 787 8.69 -58.57 17.24
C GLY A 787 8.56 -57.50 18.34
N GLN A 788 7.95 -56.35 18.04
CA GLN A 788 7.70 -55.25 18.99
C GLN A 788 6.40 -55.41 19.78
N ASP A 789 5.80 -56.60 19.77
CA ASP A 789 4.48 -56.88 20.32
C ASP A 789 4.37 -56.62 21.83
N ASN A 790 3.58 -55.60 22.20
CA ASN A 790 3.32 -55.22 23.59
C ASN A 790 1.86 -54.80 23.82
N ALA A 791 1.48 -54.67 25.10
CA ALA A 791 0.09 -54.40 25.49
C ALA A 791 -0.44 -53.06 24.93
N ASP A 792 0.38 -52.02 24.88
CA ASP A 792 -0.01 -50.68 24.42
C ASP A 792 -0.26 -50.65 22.91
N LEU A 793 0.59 -51.31 22.11
CA LEU A 793 0.42 -51.45 20.67
C LEU A 793 -0.83 -52.26 20.33
N ARG A 794 -1.11 -53.35 21.07
CA ARG A 794 -2.35 -54.13 20.91
C ARG A 794 -3.59 -53.32 21.27
N ALA A 795 -3.53 -52.52 22.33
CA ALA A 795 -4.63 -51.65 22.73
C ALA A 795 -4.89 -50.55 21.69
N LEU A 796 -3.84 -49.92 21.16
CA LEU A 796 -3.96 -48.90 20.11
C LEU A 796 -4.45 -49.52 18.78
N LEU A 797 -4.01 -50.73 18.43
CA LEU A 797 -4.49 -51.46 17.26
C LEU A 797 -5.97 -51.83 17.39
N ALA A 798 -6.42 -52.25 18.58
CA ALA A 798 -7.83 -52.51 18.85
C ALA A 798 -8.67 -51.23 18.72
N ARG A 799 -8.18 -50.08 19.22
CA ARG A 799 -8.82 -48.77 19.05
C ARG A 799 -8.86 -48.32 17.58
N ALA A 800 -7.78 -48.50 16.84
CA ALA A 800 -7.72 -48.16 15.42
C ALA A 800 -8.67 -49.03 14.58
N ARG A 801 -8.79 -50.33 14.89
CA ARG A 801 -9.77 -51.23 14.26
C ARG A 801 -11.21 -50.84 14.60
N ALA A 802 -11.49 -50.55 15.87
CA ALA A 802 -12.80 -50.05 16.28
C ALA A 802 -13.16 -48.71 15.60
N SER A 803 -12.18 -47.83 15.39
CA SER A 803 -12.33 -46.58 14.63
C SER A 803 -12.50 -46.77 13.12
N LYS A 804 -12.12 -47.93 12.57
CA LYS A 804 -12.41 -48.31 11.18
C LYS A 804 -13.82 -48.91 11.07
N ASP A 805 -14.23 -49.66 12.08
CA ASP A 805 -15.56 -50.27 12.18
C ASP A 805 -16.68 -49.26 12.51
N SER A 806 -16.34 -48.01 12.88
CA SER A 806 -17.28 -46.89 13.06
C SER A 806 -17.93 -46.40 11.75
N THR A 807 -17.46 -46.86 10.59
CA THR A 807 -18.26 -46.76 9.34
C THR A 807 -19.53 -47.63 9.36
N SER A 808 -19.70 -48.49 10.38
CA SER A 808 -20.93 -49.25 10.64
C SER A 808 -21.73 -48.80 11.89
N SER A 809 -21.34 -47.69 12.54
CA SER A 809 -21.99 -47.20 13.78
C SER A 809 -22.97 -46.04 13.57
N MET A 810 -23.42 -45.82 12.34
CA MET A 810 -24.33 -44.73 11.99
C MET A 810 -25.64 -45.29 11.44
N PRO A 811 -26.80 -44.71 11.82
CA PRO A 811 -28.06 -44.93 11.12
C PRO A 811 -27.88 -44.79 9.61
N THR A 812 -28.41 -45.73 8.85
CA THR A 812 -28.44 -45.60 7.40
C THR A 812 -29.38 -44.47 6.99
N GLN A 813 -29.12 -43.83 5.85
CA GLN A 813 -29.97 -42.76 5.33
C GLN A 813 -31.45 -43.20 5.22
N LYS A 814 -31.69 -44.46 4.85
CA LYS A 814 -33.05 -45.01 4.75
C LYS A 814 -33.76 -45.11 6.11
N GLU A 815 -33.03 -45.39 7.19
CA GLU A 815 -33.58 -45.45 8.55
C GLU A 815 -33.90 -44.04 9.06
N THR A 816 -33.10 -43.03 8.72
CA THR A 816 -33.38 -41.63 9.06
C THR A 816 -34.53 -41.05 8.24
N ASP A 817 -34.57 -41.34 6.93
CA ASP A 817 -35.63 -40.86 6.02
C ASP A 817 -37.03 -41.36 6.44
N TYR A 818 -37.12 -42.60 6.95
CA TYR A 818 -38.37 -43.16 7.46
C TYR A 818 -38.99 -42.33 8.60
N ILE A 819 -38.17 -41.77 9.48
CA ILE A 819 -38.65 -40.95 10.60
C ILE A 819 -39.17 -39.58 10.09
N PHE A 820 -38.52 -39.00 9.08
CA PHE A 820 -39.02 -37.80 8.40
C PHE A 820 -40.35 -38.04 7.68
N GLU A 821 -40.51 -39.18 6.99
CA GLU A 821 -41.79 -39.56 6.37
C GLU A 821 -42.92 -39.68 7.40
N LEU A 822 -42.64 -40.23 8.59
CA LEU A 822 -43.61 -40.30 9.69
C LEU A 822 -43.97 -38.93 10.25
N TYR A 823 -43.01 -38.00 10.29
CA TYR A 823 -43.21 -36.62 10.69
C TYR A 823 -44.14 -35.89 9.72
N ASP A 824 -43.87 -35.96 8.41
CA ASP A 824 -44.69 -35.34 7.37
C ASP A 824 -46.10 -35.92 7.33
N ALA A 825 -46.26 -37.21 7.67
CA ALA A 825 -47.55 -37.88 7.78
C ALA A 825 -48.30 -37.59 9.10
N GLY A 826 -47.72 -36.83 10.04
CA GLY A 826 -48.33 -36.52 11.35
C GLY A 826 -48.51 -37.74 12.27
N ARG A 827 -47.75 -38.82 12.05
CA ARG A 827 -47.89 -40.10 12.78
C ARG A 827 -47.11 -40.08 14.10
N HIS A 828 -47.49 -39.17 14.98
CA HIS A 828 -46.81 -38.82 16.24
C HIS A 828 -46.40 -40.01 17.13
N THR A 829 -47.26 -41.02 17.30
CA THR A 829 -46.96 -42.18 18.15
C THR A 829 -45.92 -43.12 17.53
N GLU A 830 -45.79 -43.14 16.22
CA GLU A 830 -44.86 -44.03 15.50
C GLU A 830 -43.47 -43.41 15.39
N ILE A 831 -43.39 -42.07 15.33
CA ILE A 831 -42.12 -41.32 15.39
C ILE A 831 -41.35 -41.68 16.66
N GLU A 832 -42.02 -41.68 17.82
CA GLU A 832 -41.38 -42.01 19.09
C GLU A 832 -40.84 -43.45 19.13
N HIS A 833 -41.64 -44.43 18.69
CA HIS A 833 -41.21 -45.83 18.65
C HIS A 833 -40.04 -46.04 17.67
N ALA A 834 -40.08 -45.41 16.50
CA ALA A 834 -39.02 -45.50 15.51
C ALA A 834 -37.73 -44.84 16.00
N ALA A 835 -37.81 -43.66 16.63
CA ALA A 835 -36.65 -42.97 17.19
C ALA A 835 -36.05 -43.70 18.40
N GLN A 836 -36.87 -44.32 19.25
CA GLN A 836 -36.39 -45.18 20.35
C GLN A 836 -35.67 -46.42 19.83
N ALA A 837 -36.25 -47.12 18.85
CA ALA A 837 -35.62 -48.27 18.22
C ALA A 837 -34.27 -47.91 17.57
N LEU A 838 -34.18 -46.70 16.99
CA LEU A 838 -32.93 -46.21 16.39
C LEU A 838 -31.83 -46.01 17.43
N VAL A 839 -32.17 -45.51 18.62
CA VAL A 839 -31.22 -45.38 19.74
C VAL A 839 -30.84 -46.72 20.35
N GLU A 840 -31.77 -47.67 20.43
CA GLU A 840 -31.46 -49.04 20.88
C GLU A 840 -30.49 -49.76 19.94
N GLN A 841 -30.65 -49.55 18.63
CA GLN A 841 -29.80 -50.12 17.59
C GLN A 841 -28.44 -49.41 17.48
N TYR A 842 -28.41 -48.09 17.70
CA TYR A 842 -27.21 -47.25 17.57
C TYR A 842 -26.96 -46.39 18.83
N PRO A 843 -26.67 -47.01 20.00
CA PRO A 843 -26.63 -46.32 21.29
C PRO A 843 -25.47 -45.32 21.45
N GLU A 844 -24.45 -45.39 20.58
CA GLU A 844 -23.32 -44.46 20.57
C GLU A 844 -23.40 -43.44 19.42
N SER A 845 -24.50 -43.43 18.64
CA SER A 845 -24.68 -42.48 17.55
C SER A 845 -25.33 -41.19 18.06
N SER A 846 -24.59 -40.07 17.99
CA SER A 846 -25.15 -38.74 18.31
C SER A 846 -26.37 -38.40 17.44
N ILE A 847 -26.39 -38.82 16.17
CA ILE A 847 -27.52 -38.60 15.27
C ILE A 847 -28.78 -39.33 15.75
N ALA A 848 -28.66 -40.60 16.19
CA ALA A 848 -29.81 -41.34 16.72
C ALA A 848 -30.40 -40.65 17.97
N TRP A 849 -29.54 -40.23 18.90
CA TRP A 849 -29.97 -39.48 20.09
C TRP A 849 -30.54 -38.10 19.76
N SER A 850 -30.00 -37.42 18.74
CA SER A 850 -30.53 -36.14 18.24
C SER A 850 -31.94 -36.29 17.70
N ILE A 851 -32.18 -37.30 16.86
CA ILE A 851 -33.49 -37.61 16.28
C ILE A 851 -34.51 -37.92 17.38
N LEU A 852 -34.15 -38.72 18.39
CA LEU A 852 -35.04 -38.99 19.53
C LEU A 852 -35.36 -37.71 20.30
N GLY A 853 -34.34 -36.89 20.58
CA GLY A 853 -34.51 -35.62 21.31
C GLY A 853 -35.43 -34.64 20.60
N THR A 854 -35.20 -34.36 19.30
CA THR A 854 -36.04 -33.45 18.52
C THR A 854 -37.46 -34.00 18.33
N SER A 855 -37.61 -35.32 18.15
CA SER A 855 -38.92 -35.98 18.09
C SER A 855 -39.71 -35.80 19.38
N LEU A 856 -39.08 -36.01 20.55
CA LEU A 856 -39.72 -35.81 21.84
C LEU A 856 -40.12 -34.34 22.06
N GLN A 857 -39.31 -33.40 21.60
CA GLN A 857 -39.60 -31.98 21.69
C GLN A 857 -40.85 -31.59 20.89
N VAL A 858 -40.99 -32.10 19.66
CA VAL A 858 -42.20 -31.91 18.82
C VAL A 858 -43.43 -32.52 19.50
N LEU A 859 -43.28 -33.66 20.16
CA LEU A 859 -44.37 -34.35 20.88
C LEU A 859 -44.72 -33.68 22.23
N GLY A 860 -44.04 -32.60 22.61
CA GLY A 860 -44.22 -31.94 23.91
C GLY A 860 -43.79 -32.81 25.10
N LYS A 861 -42.89 -33.77 24.89
CA LYS A 861 -42.34 -34.67 25.91
C LYS A 861 -40.95 -34.18 26.37
N ASP A 862 -40.45 -34.78 27.45
CA ASP A 862 -39.13 -34.44 27.98
C ASP A 862 -38.01 -34.92 27.04
N ALA A 863 -37.41 -33.97 26.33
CA ALA A 863 -36.32 -34.17 25.38
C ALA A 863 -34.92 -33.98 26.00
N LEU A 864 -34.83 -33.45 27.22
CA LEU A 864 -33.55 -33.05 27.83
C LEU A 864 -32.56 -34.21 27.97
N PRO A 865 -32.95 -35.40 28.47
CA PRO A 865 -32.00 -36.52 28.61
C PRO A 865 -31.37 -36.93 27.28
N SER A 866 -32.20 -36.99 26.22
CA SER A 866 -31.75 -37.37 24.89
C SER A 866 -30.81 -36.33 24.28
N LEU A 867 -31.16 -35.04 24.36
CA LEU A 867 -30.34 -33.96 23.81
C LEU A 867 -29.05 -33.71 24.61
N GLN A 868 -29.07 -33.94 25.93
CA GLN A 868 -27.85 -33.96 26.75
C GLN A 868 -26.92 -35.09 26.31
N ARG A 869 -27.46 -36.28 26.01
CA ARG A 869 -26.68 -37.39 25.49
C ARG A 869 -26.13 -37.08 24.10
N THR A 870 -26.89 -36.41 23.23
CA THR A 870 -26.41 -35.91 21.93
C THR A 870 -25.19 -35.00 22.09
N VAL A 871 -25.25 -34.00 22.97
CA VAL A 871 -24.13 -33.08 23.22
C VAL A 871 -22.93 -33.77 23.88
N GLN A 872 -23.14 -34.79 24.71
CA GLN A 872 -22.05 -35.61 25.26
C GLN A 872 -21.31 -36.40 24.17
N LEU A 873 -22.04 -36.93 23.19
CA LEU A 873 -21.48 -37.71 22.09
C LEU A 873 -20.88 -36.82 20.98
N ALA A 874 -21.43 -35.61 20.78
CA ALA A 874 -20.98 -34.65 19.77
C ALA A 874 -20.84 -33.23 20.35
N PRO A 875 -19.81 -32.96 21.19
CA PRO A 875 -19.66 -31.68 21.89
C PRO A 875 -19.27 -30.49 20.98
N GLN A 876 -18.83 -30.77 19.76
CA GLN A 876 -18.43 -29.77 18.75
C GLN A 876 -19.52 -29.52 17.69
N ASP A 877 -20.72 -30.09 17.85
CA ASP A 877 -21.86 -29.89 16.96
C ASP A 877 -22.69 -28.69 17.43
N ALA A 878 -22.68 -27.61 16.65
CA ALA A 878 -23.40 -26.37 16.95
C ALA A 878 -24.93 -26.58 16.97
N GLN A 879 -25.47 -27.41 16.06
CA GLN A 879 -26.89 -27.72 15.99
C GLN A 879 -27.33 -28.53 17.21
N ALA A 880 -26.50 -29.46 17.69
CA ALA A 880 -26.77 -30.21 18.92
C ALA A 880 -26.86 -29.29 20.16
N GLN A 881 -25.93 -28.35 20.28
CA GLN A 881 -25.95 -27.33 21.34
C GLN A 881 -27.19 -26.43 21.25
N PHE A 882 -27.54 -25.99 20.04
CA PHE A 882 -28.75 -25.19 19.80
C PHE A 882 -30.04 -25.94 20.17
N ASN A 883 -30.17 -27.21 19.77
CA ASN A 883 -31.34 -28.03 20.10
C ASN A 883 -31.47 -28.24 21.62
N LEU A 884 -30.37 -28.49 22.32
CA LEU A 884 -30.35 -28.54 23.79
C LEU A 884 -30.77 -27.19 24.41
N GLY A 885 -30.32 -26.08 23.84
CA GLY A 885 -30.75 -24.74 24.21
C GLY A 885 -32.26 -24.54 24.08
N ASN A 886 -32.84 -25.00 22.96
CA ASN A 886 -34.29 -24.94 22.74
C ASN A 886 -35.08 -25.78 23.77
N ALA A 887 -34.55 -26.94 24.17
CA ALA A 887 -35.17 -27.77 25.19
C ALA A 887 -35.17 -27.08 26.57
N TRP A 888 -34.04 -26.45 26.95
CA TRP A 888 -33.97 -25.63 28.17
C TRP A 888 -34.91 -24.42 28.12
N PHE A 889 -34.99 -23.77 26.95
CA PHE A 889 -35.90 -22.66 26.72
C PHE A 889 -37.36 -23.08 26.91
N GLY A 890 -37.76 -24.22 26.35
CA GLY A 890 -39.14 -24.74 26.44
C GLY A 890 -39.61 -25.02 27.87
N ILE A 891 -38.69 -25.32 28.80
CA ILE A 891 -39.01 -25.48 30.23
C ILE A 891 -38.75 -24.21 31.07
N SER A 892 -38.63 -23.05 30.41
CA SER A 892 -38.38 -21.74 31.02
C SER A 892 -37.06 -21.61 31.79
N ASN A 893 -36.06 -22.47 31.54
CA ASN A 893 -34.72 -22.35 32.13
C ASN A 893 -33.82 -21.53 31.19
N TYR A 894 -34.08 -20.22 31.15
CA TYR A 894 -33.46 -19.31 30.19
C TYR A 894 -31.94 -19.15 30.35
N ASP A 895 -31.40 -19.22 31.57
CA ASP A 895 -29.95 -19.09 31.77
C ASP A 895 -29.18 -20.29 31.19
N SER A 896 -29.72 -21.50 31.34
CA SER A 896 -29.13 -22.70 30.72
C SER A 896 -29.27 -22.68 29.20
N ALA A 897 -30.40 -22.16 28.69
CA ALA A 897 -30.61 -21.96 27.26
C ALA A 897 -29.58 -20.99 26.66
N ILE A 898 -29.36 -19.83 27.30
CA ILE A 898 -28.38 -18.82 26.86
C ILE A 898 -26.97 -19.42 26.81
N GLN A 899 -26.57 -20.23 27.80
CA GLN A 899 -25.25 -20.88 27.77
C GLN A 899 -25.11 -21.85 26.59
N CYS A 900 -26.16 -22.61 26.27
CA CYS A 900 -26.15 -23.50 25.12
C CYS A 900 -26.08 -22.72 23.80
N TYR A 901 -26.82 -21.61 23.67
CA TYR A 901 -26.75 -20.76 22.48
C TYR A 901 -25.40 -20.07 22.32
N LEU A 902 -24.79 -19.57 23.40
CA LEU A 902 -23.44 -19.03 23.36
C LEU A 902 -22.44 -20.10 22.90
N ARG A 903 -22.55 -21.33 23.42
CA ARG A 903 -21.70 -22.43 22.98
C ARG A 903 -21.93 -22.81 21.51
N ALA A 904 -23.17 -22.78 21.04
CA ALA A 904 -23.47 -22.98 19.61
C ALA A 904 -22.83 -21.88 18.75
N LEU A 905 -22.88 -20.62 19.20
CA LEU A 905 -22.29 -19.46 18.49
C LEU A 905 -20.76 -19.42 18.55
N ASP A 906 -20.13 -19.97 19.59
CA ASP A 906 -18.68 -20.18 19.66
C ASP A 906 -18.21 -21.19 18.60
N LEU A 907 -19.05 -22.19 18.29
CA LEU A 907 -18.78 -23.21 17.30
C LEU A 907 -19.12 -22.73 15.88
N GLU A 908 -20.23 -22.03 15.71
CA GLU A 908 -20.72 -21.50 14.45
C GLU A 908 -21.20 -20.05 14.59
N PRO A 909 -20.32 -19.05 14.34
CA PRO A 909 -20.67 -17.64 14.48
C PRO A 909 -21.74 -17.12 13.50
N ALA A 910 -22.03 -17.85 12.42
CA ALA A 910 -23.01 -17.48 11.40
C ALA A 910 -24.37 -18.17 11.60
N PHE A 911 -24.75 -18.48 12.85
CA PHE A 911 -25.98 -19.20 13.18
C PHE A 911 -27.11 -18.24 13.61
N ALA A 912 -27.92 -17.79 12.64
CA ALA A 912 -28.94 -16.75 12.86
C ALA A 912 -30.00 -17.15 13.91
N GLU A 913 -30.52 -18.38 13.85
CA GLU A 913 -31.55 -18.87 14.77
C GLU A 913 -31.07 -18.92 16.21
N ALA A 914 -29.77 -19.22 16.44
CA ALA A 914 -29.18 -19.21 17.77
C ALA A 914 -29.15 -17.78 18.36
N TYR A 915 -28.83 -16.76 17.55
CA TYR A 915 -28.94 -15.36 17.98
C TYR A 915 -30.37 -14.93 18.28
N ILE A 916 -31.36 -15.36 17.46
CA ILE A 916 -32.77 -15.04 17.68
C ILE A 916 -33.27 -15.66 18.99
N ASN A 917 -33.04 -16.96 19.19
CA ASN A 917 -33.52 -17.65 20.39
C ASN A 917 -32.77 -17.21 21.66
N MET A 918 -31.49 -16.86 21.54
CA MET A 918 -30.75 -16.21 22.63
C MET A 918 -31.33 -14.84 22.97
N GLY A 919 -31.63 -14.02 21.97
CA GLY A 919 -32.29 -12.74 22.15
C GLY A 919 -33.65 -12.87 22.83
N SER A 920 -34.46 -13.86 22.46
CA SER A 920 -35.75 -14.13 23.10
C SER A 920 -35.59 -14.58 24.56
N ALA A 921 -34.57 -15.39 24.88
CA ALA A 921 -34.28 -15.80 26.26
C ALA A 921 -33.81 -14.61 27.12
N GLN A 922 -32.99 -13.73 26.55
CA GLN A 922 -32.54 -12.49 27.19
C GLN A 922 -33.70 -11.52 27.41
N HIS A 923 -34.59 -11.38 26.42
CA HIS A 923 -35.80 -10.58 26.53
C HIS A 923 -36.70 -11.08 27.68
N ALA A 924 -36.97 -12.38 27.73
CA ALA A 924 -37.78 -13.01 28.78
C ALA A 924 -37.18 -12.85 30.20
N THR A 925 -35.86 -12.73 30.31
CA THR A 925 -35.15 -12.50 31.58
C THR A 925 -34.93 -11.02 31.91
N GLY A 926 -35.46 -10.10 31.10
CA GLY A 926 -35.33 -8.65 31.30
C GLY A 926 -33.95 -8.08 30.93
N LYS A 927 -33.08 -8.88 30.32
CA LYS A 927 -31.75 -8.49 29.79
C LYS A 927 -31.92 -7.81 28.42
N THR A 928 -32.60 -6.67 28.40
CA THR A 928 -33.10 -6.02 27.17
C THR A 928 -31.98 -5.49 26.27
N VAL A 929 -30.89 -4.98 26.84
CA VAL A 929 -29.75 -4.46 26.07
C VAL A 929 -29.05 -5.60 25.31
N GLU A 930 -28.83 -6.73 25.99
CA GLU A 930 -28.26 -7.94 25.41
C GLU A 930 -29.19 -8.52 24.34
N ALA A 931 -30.50 -8.54 24.60
CA ALA A 931 -31.48 -8.98 23.62
C ALA A 931 -31.44 -8.15 22.33
N VAL A 932 -31.36 -6.82 22.42
CA VAL A 932 -31.18 -5.94 21.25
C VAL A 932 -29.90 -6.27 20.49
N HIS A 933 -28.79 -6.50 21.19
CA HIS A 933 -27.53 -6.88 20.56
C HIS A 933 -27.66 -8.23 19.82
N SER A 934 -28.30 -9.21 20.44
CA SER A 934 -28.52 -10.54 19.86
C SER A 934 -29.41 -10.47 18.62
N PHE A 935 -30.53 -9.74 18.65
CA PHE A 935 -31.38 -9.57 17.46
C PHE A 935 -30.70 -8.79 16.34
N ARG A 936 -29.91 -7.76 16.66
CA ARG A 936 -29.10 -7.06 15.64
C ARG A 936 -28.03 -7.98 15.05
N SER A 937 -27.44 -8.86 15.85
CA SER A 937 -26.48 -9.86 15.38
C SER A 937 -27.15 -10.88 14.46
N ALA A 938 -28.36 -11.35 14.80
CA ALA A 938 -29.17 -12.18 13.92
C ALA A 938 -29.43 -11.49 12.58
N LEU A 939 -29.79 -10.19 12.59
CA LEU A 939 -30.06 -9.40 11.39
C LEU A 939 -28.79 -9.04 10.58
N LEU A 940 -27.59 -9.17 11.16
CA LEU A 940 -26.34 -9.09 10.40
C LEU A 940 -26.09 -10.36 9.60
N VAL A 941 -26.52 -11.53 10.12
CA VAL A 941 -26.40 -12.83 9.46
C VAL A 941 -27.53 -13.01 8.44
N GLU A 942 -28.78 -12.74 8.84
CA GLU A 942 -29.97 -12.88 8.00
C GLU A 942 -30.83 -11.59 8.03
N PRO A 943 -30.52 -10.59 7.18
CA PRO A 943 -31.20 -9.29 7.18
C PRO A 943 -32.70 -9.33 6.86
N SER A 944 -33.14 -10.37 6.16
CA SER A 944 -34.53 -10.60 5.74
C SER A 944 -35.33 -11.48 6.70
N ASN A 945 -34.88 -11.63 7.95
CA ASN A 945 -35.59 -12.40 8.96
C ASN A 945 -36.67 -11.56 9.67
N ALA A 946 -37.94 -11.80 9.33
CA ALA A 946 -39.08 -11.04 9.87
C ALA A 946 -39.23 -11.19 11.39
N LEU A 947 -38.98 -12.38 11.93
CA LEU A 947 -39.09 -12.69 13.35
C LEU A 947 -38.03 -11.92 14.17
N ALA A 948 -36.80 -11.80 13.66
CA ALA A 948 -35.75 -11.02 14.30
C ALA A 948 -36.08 -9.52 14.35
N HIS A 949 -36.64 -8.95 13.27
CA HIS A 949 -37.13 -7.57 13.25
C HIS A 949 -38.30 -7.36 14.23
N ALA A 950 -39.26 -8.28 14.28
CA ALA A 950 -40.39 -8.24 15.20
C ALA A 950 -39.93 -8.27 16.67
N ASN A 951 -39.04 -9.20 17.02
CA ASN A 951 -38.53 -9.35 18.39
C ASN A 951 -37.63 -8.18 18.81
N LEU A 952 -36.87 -7.61 17.87
CA LEU A 952 -36.12 -6.36 18.08
C LEU A 952 -37.08 -5.21 18.38
N GLY A 953 -38.16 -5.09 17.60
CA GLY A 953 -39.21 -4.09 17.81
C GLY A 953 -39.84 -4.20 19.20
N ASN A 954 -40.23 -5.42 19.61
CA ASN A 954 -40.78 -5.72 20.93
C ASN A 954 -39.81 -5.32 22.06
N THR A 955 -38.53 -5.59 21.89
CA THR A 955 -37.52 -5.27 22.90
C THR A 955 -37.27 -3.76 22.99
N LEU A 956 -37.19 -3.06 21.85
CA LEU A 956 -37.04 -1.60 21.81
C LEU A 956 -38.27 -0.89 22.40
N ALA A 957 -39.47 -1.39 22.11
CA ALA A 957 -40.72 -0.90 22.70
C ALA A 957 -40.69 -1.00 24.22
N MET A 958 -40.25 -2.14 24.76
CA MET A 958 -40.13 -2.36 26.21
C MET A 958 -39.07 -1.44 26.85
N MET A 959 -38.05 -1.02 26.10
CA MET A 959 -37.05 -0.03 26.53
C MET A 959 -37.53 1.42 26.42
N GLY A 960 -38.68 1.68 25.81
CA GLY A 960 -39.20 3.03 25.54
C GLY A 960 -38.60 3.69 24.29
N GLU A 961 -37.88 2.95 23.46
CA GLU A 961 -37.27 3.41 22.19
C GLU A 961 -38.30 3.35 21.05
N SER A 962 -39.36 4.15 21.16
CA SER A 962 -40.56 4.04 20.31
C SER A 962 -40.29 4.25 18.81
N GLU A 963 -39.40 5.15 18.42
CA GLU A 963 -39.06 5.33 16.98
C GLU A 963 -38.29 4.12 16.42
N GLY A 964 -37.34 3.58 17.19
CA GLY A 964 -36.60 2.38 16.78
C GLY A 964 -37.48 1.13 16.72
N ALA A 965 -38.45 1.02 17.64
CA ALA A 965 -39.46 -0.03 17.60
C ALA A 965 -40.32 0.05 16.34
N LEU A 966 -40.81 1.26 16.00
CA LEU A 966 -41.61 1.50 14.80
C LEU A 966 -40.86 1.13 13.52
N GLU A 967 -39.57 1.48 13.42
CA GLU A 967 -38.73 1.13 12.28
C GLU A 967 -38.58 -0.39 12.15
N SER A 968 -38.28 -1.07 13.27
CA SER A 968 -38.11 -2.53 13.30
C SER A 968 -39.40 -3.26 12.90
N TYR A 969 -40.56 -2.84 13.42
CA TYR A 969 -41.85 -3.42 13.02
C TYR A 969 -42.19 -3.17 11.55
N ARG A 970 -41.84 -2.00 11.00
CA ARG A 970 -42.04 -1.72 9.56
C ARG A 970 -41.17 -2.62 8.69
N ASN A 971 -39.94 -2.91 9.11
CA ASN A 971 -39.08 -3.86 8.42
C ASN A 971 -39.66 -5.28 8.48
N ALA A 972 -40.23 -5.69 9.62
CA ALA A 972 -40.94 -6.96 9.74
C ALA A 972 -42.17 -7.03 8.81
N LEU A 973 -43.01 -5.99 8.79
CA LEU A 973 -44.18 -5.89 7.89
C LEU A 973 -43.82 -5.81 6.40
N ALA A 974 -42.63 -5.31 6.05
CA ALA A 974 -42.16 -5.35 4.67
C ALA A 974 -41.93 -6.80 4.18
N LEU A 975 -41.66 -7.72 5.11
CA LEU A 975 -41.42 -9.14 4.85
C LEU A 975 -42.69 -9.97 5.00
N VAL A 976 -43.54 -9.65 5.98
CA VAL A 976 -44.84 -10.32 6.23
C VAL A 976 -45.96 -9.26 6.31
N PRO A 977 -46.47 -8.76 5.16
CA PRO A 977 -47.38 -7.61 5.13
C PRO A 977 -48.78 -7.86 5.68
N ASP A 978 -49.16 -9.14 5.83
CA ASP A 978 -50.46 -9.64 6.26
C ASP A 978 -50.48 -10.12 7.72
N ASP A 979 -49.41 -9.87 8.49
CA ASP A 979 -49.35 -10.21 9.91
C ASP A 979 -50.19 -9.24 10.75
N ALA A 980 -51.34 -9.73 11.23
CA ALA A 980 -52.28 -8.95 12.04
C ALA A 980 -51.67 -8.44 13.35
N GLN A 981 -50.78 -9.21 13.98
CA GLN A 981 -50.15 -8.83 15.25
C GLN A 981 -49.14 -7.70 15.03
N LEU A 982 -48.33 -7.76 13.98
CA LEU A 982 -47.37 -6.70 13.67
C LEU A 982 -48.07 -5.36 13.32
N HIS A 983 -49.20 -5.40 12.62
CA HIS A 983 -50.00 -4.18 12.40
C HIS A 983 -50.58 -3.61 13.70
N HIS A 984 -50.92 -4.48 14.66
CA HIS A 984 -51.36 -4.07 15.99
C HIS A 984 -50.21 -3.40 16.76
N ASP A 985 -49.04 -4.03 16.79
CA ASP A 985 -47.84 -3.52 17.49
C ASP A 985 -47.38 -2.16 16.92
N VAL A 986 -47.45 -1.97 15.59
CA VAL A 986 -47.23 -0.66 14.94
C VAL A 986 -48.25 0.37 15.40
N GLY A 987 -49.52 -0.02 15.52
CA GLY A 987 -50.59 0.84 16.04
C GLY A 987 -50.29 1.35 17.45
N ASP A 988 -49.88 0.45 18.34
CA ASP A 988 -49.56 0.75 19.74
C ASP A 988 -48.40 1.75 19.85
N ILE A 989 -47.32 1.51 19.10
CA ILE A 989 -46.16 2.42 19.09
C ILE A 989 -46.51 3.79 18.50
N LEU A 990 -47.29 3.84 17.42
CA LEU A 990 -47.74 5.11 16.85
C LEU A 990 -48.65 5.88 17.82
N GLN A 991 -49.44 5.19 18.64
CA GLN A 991 -50.22 5.81 19.70
C GLN A 991 -49.30 6.40 20.79
N THR A 992 -48.27 5.67 21.22
CA THR A 992 -47.26 6.18 22.16
C THR A 992 -46.54 7.43 21.62
N LEU A 993 -46.27 7.48 20.32
CA LEU A 993 -45.65 8.63 19.64
C LEU A 993 -46.61 9.81 19.36
N GLY A 994 -47.90 9.69 19.71
CA GLY A 994 -48.91 10.73 19.45
C GLY A 994 -49.38 10.82 17.99
N ARG A 995 -49.05 9.84 17.14
CA ARG A 995 -49.38 9.78 15.71
C ARG A 995 -50.74 9.11 15.48
N HIS A 996 -51.78 9.65 16.11
CA HIS A 996 -53.11 9.02 16.20
C HIS A 996 -53.76 8.66 14.85
N ALA A 997 -53.55 9.48 13.82
CA ALA A 997 -54.11 9.21 12.49
C ALA A 997 -53.50 7.95 11.85
N GLU A 998 -52.19 7.76 11.97
CA GLU A 998 -51.47 6.59 11.44
C GLU A 998 -51.73 5.34 12.29
N ALA A 999 -51.84 5.50 13.62
CA ALA A 999 -52.23 4.42 14.51
C ALA A 999 -53.61 3.84 14.12
N THR A 1000 -54.58 4.71 13.82
CA THR A 1000 -55.92 4.30 13.36
C THR A 1000 -55.88 3.50 12.06
N VAL A 1001 -54.97 3.84 11.13
CA VAL A 1001 -54.79 3.09 9.89
C VAL A 1001 -54.21 1.71 10.18
N SER A 1002 -53.20 1.62 11.05
CA SER A 1002 -52.55 0.35 11.41
C SER A 1002 -53.50 -0.59 12.14
N TYR A 1003 -54.30 -0.10 13.09
CA TYR A 1003 -55.33 -0.90 13.76
C TYR A 1003 -56.42 -1.40 12.80
N ARG A 1004 -56.79 -0.61 11.78
CA ARG A 1004 -57.73 -1.09 10.74
C ARG A 1004 -57.12 -2.23 9.94
N GLN A 1005 -55.84 -2.14 9.57
CA GLN A 1005 -55.15 -3.23 8.87
C GLN A 1005 -55.06 -4.49 9.75
N ALA A 1006 -54.71 -4.34 11.04
CA ALA A 1006 -54.73 -5.44 11.99
C ALA A 1006 -56.12 -6.12 12.03
N SER A 1007 -57.20 -5.35 12.09
CA SER A 1007 -58.57 -5.89 12.08
C SER A 1007 -58.96 -6.56 10.77
N ILE A 1008 -58.47 -6.07 9.62
CA ILE A 1008 -58.71 -6.70 8.31
C ILE A 1008 -58.03 -8.07 8.27
N TYR A 1009 -56.75 -8.13 8.64
CA TYR A 1009 -55.97 -9.37 8.58
C TYR A 1009 -56.36 -10.39 9.66
N ALA A 1010 -56.81 -9.93 10.84
CA ALA A 1010 -57.40 -10.80 11.85
C ALA A 1010 -58.72 -11.42 11.38
N GLY A 1011 -59.55 -10.67 10.63
CA GLY A 1011 -60.82 -11.17 10.08
C GLY A 1011 -60.67 -12.11 8.89
N THR A 1012 -59.51 -12.13 8.21
CA THR A 1012 -59.22 -13.09 7.12
C THR A 1012 -58.67 -14.42 7.62
N ALA A 1013 -58.12 -14.48 8.84
CA ALA A 1013 -57.62 -15.72 9.43
C ALA A 1013 -58.75 -16.68 9.87
N ASP A 1014 -59.93 -16.17 10.21
CA ASP A 1014 -61.11 -16.94 10.63
C ASP A 1014 -61.90 -17.60 9.48
N VAL A 1015 -61.41 -17.54 8.23
CA VAL A 1015 -62.09 -18.11 7.05
C VAL A 1015 -61.36 -19.34 6.47
N GLN A 1016 -60.28 -19.82 7.10
CA GLN A 1016 -59.54 -21.02 6.67
C GLN A 1016 -59.21 -22.04 7.77
N THR A 1017 -60.12 -22.23 8.72
CA THR A 1017 -60.25 -23.47 9.52
C THR A 1017 -61.70 -23.91 9.51
#